data_AF-A0A2V1DZ93-F1
#
_entry.id   AF-A0A2V1DZ93-F1
#
_cell.length_a   1.000
_cell.length_b   1.000
_cell.length_c   1.000
_cell.angle_alpha   90.00
_cell.angle_beta   90.00
_cell.angle_gamma   90.00
#
_symmetry.space_group_name_H-M   'P 1'
#
loop_
_entity.id
_entity.type
_entity.pdbx_description
1 polymer ?
#
loop_
_entity_poly.entity_id
_entity_poly.type
_entity_poly.pdbx_seq_one_letter_code
_entity_poly.pdbx_strand_id
1 'polypeptide(L)'
;MGGNTDLSSPPISREASPTSGAGRDPNVPKRQSSPLLQLPNDIFKCVMDYLDRDAAWAMKRLCVGMANSKTVDELLYRYPLQWVDVKDIKLHDWKYRSSGQARWDCFRKCITDANRMHIQKLALSHWCSIGDFQWIEANLPNLTSLDISAIKDFVWTPEETWTWKELAIAAPKLFERLEELEVANWADYTAHSRIEYSYSYNDYKFKQRFRMSRRRDGGSVARMIFPLCKKLRTLAIRERYSGYHTWNEWEVHQRVCCLVDGITNHCPPSLNKLRAYDYAPYRSLLSTRASTWSNITNIEIDLYSWIDDRRERDFLGPVPFRIAQGSHHREEEDAFDDKTFEECTRDHMQVGAHVVQGAGASFEDLLKSLRRITKRYPNINISPLSKPHNIVLQPFHLIATNQRRLSAQSSSPQTDPISKPEVQEALEWLANKWNFKPVLAWDPMMCDVFPENLAQGRGNLQKGDVLKRIQGMVATLRSLNFPIRISIGDRVHSFSSSGLDGSLYFGDYKTFIGEGEQRREVLLPTQASFGLSGIAHMVDELIIQYPADVPGVHGWLRSSKRPTPAEAALFTREMVGWRRFWERYARQFKNLKKLTANIPAAIYNDWGNCQGLRDLLSDERWQKLEVEEKGFDYGSLGSCVTLAGLCYNFSHTTHRIKFVKCVFFRSDIDVLNIQLKNSGLSANERDEREISREEIAFEGVQPPHRFWPEKPDEKRKATNGEENDEEPNGDIGHRNKRRKID
;
A
#
# COMPACT_ATOMS: atom_id res chain seq x y z
N MET A 1 19.49 37.89 64.18
CA MET A 1 20.70 37.05 64.31
C MET A 1 20.91 36.41 62.93
N GLY A 2 21.59 37.06 61.98
CA GLY A 2 23.01 37.40 61.92
C GLY A 2 23.69 36.33 61.05
N GLY A 3 24.32 36.59 59.90
CA GLY A 3 24.53 37.79 59.09
C GLY A 3 25.04 37.38 57.69
N ASN A 4 24.81 38.25 56.70
CA ASN A 4 25.76 38.79 55.71
C ASN A 4 27.02 37.95 55.35
N THR A 5 27.45 37.79 54.08
CA THR A 5 27.69 38.85 53.09
C THR A 5 27.65 38.38 51.63
N ASP A 6 26.94 39.21 50.88
CA ASP A 6 27.05 39.70 49.50
C ASP A 6 28.43 39.77 48.78
N LEU A 7 28.32 39.85 47.44
CA LEU A 7 29.12 40.64 46.46
C LEU A 7 29.97 39.95 45.35
N SER A 8 29.49 40.21 44.12
CA SER A 8 30.21 40.79 42.96
C SER A 8 30.97 39.90 41.96
N SER A 9 30.45 39.91 40.72
CA SER A 9 31.14 39.70 39.43
C SER A 9 31.89 40.99 38.99
N PRO A 10 32.49 41.14 37.77
CA PRO A 10 33.08 40.25 36.73
C PRO A 10 34.51 40.81 36.34
N PRO A 11 35.07 40.87 35.09
CA PRO A 11 35.02 40.09 33.83
C PRO A 11 36.43 39.74 33.19
N ILE A 12 36.43 38.96 32.08
CA ILE A 12 37.33 38.97 30.88
C ILE A 12 38.88 38.99 31.03
N SER A 13 39.60 38.00 30.45
CA SER A 13 40.51 38.15 29.27
C SER A 13 41.54 37.01 29.15
N ARG A 14 42.00 36.80 27.91
CA ARG A 14 42.90 35.78 27.36
C ARG A 14 44.39 35.99 27.73
N GLU A 15 45.16 34.89 27.71
CA GLU A 15 46.58 34.68 27.28
C GLU A 15 47.10 33.42 28.02
N ALA A 16 47.89 32.47 27.54
CA ALA A 16 48.56 32.16 26.28
C ALA A 16 48.89 30.64 26.26
N SER A 17 49.28 30.12 25.08
CA SER A 17 49.64 28.74 24.70
C SER A 17 50.91 28.16 25.41
N PRO A 18 51.51 27.03 24.99
CA PRO A 18 51.04 25.63 24.88
C PRO A 18 52.03 24.62 25.54
N THR A 19 51.60 23.49 26.08
CA THR A 19 52.50 22.33 26.28
C THR A 19 51.77 20.99 26.27
N SER A 20 52.09 20.21 25.24
CA SER A 20 52.36 18.76 25.24
C SER A 20 51.58 17.84 26.19
N GLY A 21 50.83 16.92 25.57
CA GLY A 21 51.07 15.49 25.77
C GLY A 21 50.45 14.81 27.00
N ALA A 22 49.55 13.87 26.70
CA ALA A 22 49.25 12.65 27.46
C ALA A 22 48.49 12.79 28.79
N GLY A 23 47.23 12.35 28.74
CA GLY A 23 46.39 12.10 29.92
C GLY A 23 44.92 11.98 29.53
N ARG A 24 44.52 10.87 28.88
CA ARG A 24 43.10 10.59 28.64
C ARG A 24 42.46 10.17 29.96
N ASP A 25 41.82 11.11 30.63
CA ASP A 25 40.97 10.89 31.79
C ASP A 25 39.70 10.10 31.37
N PRO A 26 39.45 8.89 31.90
CA PRO A 26 38.27 8.09 31.56
C PRO A 26 36.95 8.68 32.10
N ASN A 27 37.00 9.76 32.90
CA ASN A 27 35.82 10.39 33.49
C ASN A 27 35.30 11.64 32.78
N VAL A 28 35.83 12.01 31.62
CA VAL A 28 35.20 13.05 30.79
C VAL A 28 34.12 12.40 29.92
N PRO A 29 32.82 12.70 30.10
CA PRO A 29 31.78 12.16 29.23
C PRO A 29 32.12 12.57 27.80
N LYS A 30 32.29 11.57 26.91
CA LYS A 30 32.46 11.82 25.47
C LYS A 30 31.38 12.80 25.04
N ARG A 31 31.77 14.01 24.62
CA ARG A 31 30.84 14.98 24.03
C ARG A 31 30.08 14.26 22.92
N GLN A 32 28.78 14.09 23.13
CA GLN A 32 27.91 13.42 22.16
C GLN A 32 27.96 14.20 20.85
N SER A 33 28.54 13.59 19.82
CA SER A 33 28.83 14.20 18.53
C SER A 33 27.66 14.11 17.54
N SER A 34 26.47 13.69 17.99
CA SER A 34 25.30 13.58 17.12
C SER A 34 24.62 14.95 16.99
N PRO A 35 24.57 15.56 15.79
CA PRO A 35 23.85 16.82 15.57
C PRO A 35 22.37 16.71 15.95
N LEU A 36 21.78 15.52 15.82
CA LEU A 36 20.38 15.25 16.18
C LEU A 36 20.11 15.45 17.67
N LEU A 37 21.05 15.05 18.54
CA LEU A 37 20.93 15.18 20.00
C LEU A 37 21.25 16.61 20.48
N GLN A 38 21.75 17.46 19.60
CA GLN A 38 22.04 18.88 19.86
C GLN A 38 20.93 19.80 19.36
N LEU A 39 19.90 19.26 18.69
CA LEU A 39 18.77 20.06 18.24
C LEU A 39 18.00 20.62 19.45
N PRO A 40 17.61 21.90 19.41
CA PRO A 40 16.62 22.45 20.31
C PRO A 40 15.33 21.60 20.33
N ASN A 41 14.68 21.49 21.50
CA ASN A 41 13.53 20.59 21.70
C ASN A 41 12.36 20.87 20.75
N ASP A 42 12.14 22.12 20.37
CA ASP A 42 11.15 22.56 19.40
C ASP A 42 11.46 22.07 17.98
N ILE A 43 12.72 22.21 17.53
CA ILE A 43 13.17 21.68 16.23
C ILE A 43 13.14 20.15 16.24
N PHE A 44 13.58 19.54 17.34
CA PHE A 44 13.52 18.09 17.50
C PHE A 44 12.07 17.60 17.43
N LYS A 45 11.12 18.29 18.05
CA LYS A 45 9.68 17.97 17.97
C LYS A 45 9.17 18.03 16.53
N CYS A 46 9.60 19.01 15.72
CA CYS A 46 9.26 19.04 14.30
C CYS A 46 9.78 17.80 13.55
N VAL A 47 10.96 17.28 13.90
CA VAL A 47 11.48 16.01 13.32
C VAL A 47 10.65 14.82 13.81
N MET A 48 10.30 14.79 15.09
CA MET A 48 9.48 13.73 15.69
C MET A 48 8.10 13.60 15.03
N ASP A 49 7.50 14.70 14.58
CA ASP A 49 6.21 14.69 13.88
C ASP A 49 6.22 13.90 12.56
N TYR A 50 7.41 13.59 12.01
CA TYR A 50 7.57 12.75 10.82
C TYR A 50 7.94 11.30 11.13
N LEU A 51 8.14 10.95 12.39
CA LEU A 51 8.51 9.59 12.80
C LEU A 51 7.26 8.80 13.19
N ASP A 52 7.23 7.53 12.81
CA ASP A 52 6.22 6.59 13.30
C ASP A 52 6.61 6.01 14.67
N ARG A 53 5.69 5.22 15.24
CA ARG A 53 5.88 4.59 16.56
C ARG A 53 7.10 3.67 16.59
N ASP A 54 7.39 2.98 15.50
CA ASP A 54 8.46 1.99 15.44
C ASP A 54 9.82 2.68 15.36
N ALA A 55 9.93 3.78 14.61
CA ALA A 55 11.08 4.66 14.61
C ALA A 55 11.31 5.30 15.98
N ALA A 56 10.24 5.72 16.67
CA ALA A 56 10.31 6.22 18.04
C ALA A 56 10.85 5.17 19.03
N TRP A 57 10.38 3.92 18.90
CA TRP A 57 10.87 2.79 19.69
C TRP A 57 12.34 2.48 19.40
N ALA A 58 12.73 2.50 18.12
CA ALA A 58 14.11 2.31 17.71
C ALA A 58 15.02 3.37 18.33
N MET A 59 14.61 4.64 18.34
CA MET A 59 15.38 5.70 19.00
C MET A 59 15.53 5.47 20.51
N LYS A 60 14.47 5.06 21.22
CA LYS A 60 14.58 4.72 22.64
C LYS A 60 15.57 3.59 22.90
N ARG A 61 15.59 2.57 22.03
CA ARG A 61 16.47 1.40 22.16
C ARG A 61 17.92 1.69 21.79
N LEU A 62 18.13 2.47 20.73
CA LEU A 62 19.45 2.68 20.12
C LEU A 62 20.18 3.90 20.69
N CYS A 63 19.46 4.89 21.25
CA CYS A 63 20.04 6.12 21.77
C CYS A 63 19.77 6.24 23.28
N VAL A 64 20.80 5.97 24.10
CA VAL A 64 20.73 6.05 25.57
C VAL A 64 20.19 7.41 26.05
N GLY A 65 20.58 8.51 25.39
CA GLY A 65 20.08 9.86 25.70
C GLY A 65 18.59 10.08 25.41
N MET A 66 17.98 9.25 24.57
CA MET A 66 16.57 9.33 24.17
C MET A 66 15.66 8.37 24.95
N ALA A 67 16.22 7.45 25.74
CA ALA A 67 15.45 6.50 26.54
C ALA A 67 14.49 7.20 27.52
N ASN A 68 14.90 8.37 28.04
CA ASN A 68 14.14 9.19 28.99
C ASN A 68 13.58 10.48 28.36
N SER A 69 13.58 10.60 27.03
CA SER A 69 13.10 11.80 26.35
C SER A 69 11.58 11.89 26.41
N LYS A 70 11.07 12.96 27.05
CA LYS A 70 9.63 13.24 27.15
C LYS A 70 8.99 13.39 25.77
N THR A 71 9.67 14.03 24.80
CA THR A 71 9.16 14.19 23.44
C THR A 71 9.00 12.85 22.71
N VAL A 72 9.93 11.91 22.96
CA VAL A 72 9.85 10.55 22.39
C VAL A 72 8.73 9.76 23.08
N ASP A 73 8.59 9.88 24.40
CA ASP A 73 7.46 9.30 25.13
C ASP A 73 6.10 9.83 24.66
N GLU A 74 5.99 11.15 24.47
CA GLU A 74 4.81 11.78 23.89
C GLU A 74 4.41 11.14 22.56
N LEU A 75 5.38 10.90 21.65
CA LEU A 75 5.12 10.25 20.37
C LEU A 75 4.71 8.78 20.53
N LEU A 76 5.41 8.03 21.39
CA LEU A 76 5.18 6.59 21.60
C LEU A 76 3.79 6.30 22.16
N TYR A 77 3.37 7.08 23.15
CA TYR A 77 2.09 6.89 23.82
C TYR A 77 0.95 7.64 23.14
N ARG A 78 1.21 8.50 22.14
CA ARG A 78 0.16 9.26 21.46
C ARG A 78 -0.96 8.35 20.94
N TYR A 79 -0.56 7.29 20.24
CA TYR A 79 -1.40 6.33 19.51
C TYR A 79 -1.00 4.88 19.83
N PRO A 80 -1.26 4.40 21.06
CA PRO A 80 -0.70 3.15 21.56
C PRO A 80 -1.27 1.91 20.86
N LEU A 81 -2.56 1.94 20.50
CA LEU A 81 -3.23 0.92 19.69
C LEU A 81 -3.91 1.59 18.50
N GLN A 82 -3.57 1.15 17.29
CA GLN A 82 -4.10 1.67 16.04
C GLN A 82 -5.09 0.70 15.39
N TRP A 83 -5.87 1.18 14.41
CA TRP A 83 -6.84 0.35 13.68
C TRP A 83 -6.24 -0.97 13.17
N VAL A 84 -5.04 -0.92 12.58
CA VAL A 84 -4.34 -2.11 12.05
C VAL A 84 -3.97 -3.13 13.12
N ASP A 85 -3.85 -2.70 14.38
CA ASP A 85 -3.56 -3.57 15.52
C ASP A 85 -4.80 -4.28 16.06
N VAL A 86 -6.01 -3.84 15.69
CA VAL A 86 -7.28 -4.32 16.26
C VAL A 86 -8.27 -4.82 15.20
N LYS A 87 -8.06 -4.48 13.93
CA LYS A 87 -8.79 -5.00 12.78
C LYS A 87 -8.42 -6.46 12.52
N ASP A 88 -9.36 -7.24 12.01
CA ASP A 88 -9.15 -8.59 11.48
C ASP A 88 -8.58 -9.62 12.48
N ILE A 89 -8.45 -9.26 13.77
CA ILE A 89 -8.08 -10.23 14.80
C ILE A 89 -9.29 -11.08 15.11
N LYS A 90 -9.19 -12.37 14.84
CA LYS A 90 -10.22 -13.35 15.22
C LYS A 90 -10.31 -13.38 16.75
N LEU A 91 -11.50 -13.54 17.33
CA LEU A 91 -11.62 -13.67 18.80
C LEU A 91 -10.63 -14.72 19.34
N HIS A 92 -10.43 -15.81 18.60
CA HIS A 92 -9.47 -16.85 19.00
C HIS A 92 -8.02 -16.34 19.09
N ASP A 93 -7.58 -15.55 18.12
CA ASP A 93 -6.23 -14.95 18.10
C ASP A 93 -6.05 -13.89 19.19
N TRP A 94 -7.14 -13.29 19.67
CA TRP A 94 -7.07 -12.34 20.78
C TRP A 94 -7.09 -13.01 22.16
N LYS A 95 -8.02 -13.96 22.36
CA LYS A 95 -8.31 -14.61 23.66
C LYS A 95 -7.38 -15.78 23.97
N TYR A 96 -6.96 -16.54 22.96
CA TYR A 96 -6.17 -17.77 23.15
C TYR A 96 -4.75 -17.68 22.58
N ARG A 97 -4.47 -16.75 21.66
CA ARG A 97 -3.08 -16.37 21.36
C ARG A 97 -2.70 -15.14 22.19
N SER A 98 -1.52 -15.20 22.78
CA SER A 98 -0.98 -14.19 23.70
C SER A 98 -0.67 -12.83 23.05
N SER A 99 -0.98 -12.60 21.78
CA SER A 99 -0.65 -11.35 21.09
C SER A 99 -1.67 -10.24 21.33
N GLY A 100 -2.94 -10.60 21.50
CA GLY A 100 -4.02 -9.64 21.60
C GLY A 100 -4.27 -9.19 23.04
N GLN A 101 -4.95 -10.03 23.82
CA GLN A 101 -5.36 -9.69 25.19
C GLN A 101 -4.17 -9.29 26.06
N ALA A 102 -3.02 -9.98 25.92
CA ALA A 102 -1.81 -9.60 26.64
C ALA A 102 -1.30 -8.21 26.23
N ARG A 103 -1.51 -7.77 24.99
CA ARG A 103 -1.14 -6.42 24.53
C ARG A 103 -2.03 -5.35 25.13
N TRP A 104 -3.35 -5.59 25.23
CA TRP A 104 -4.25 -4.71 25.97
C TRP A 104 -3.93 -4.66 27.46
N ASP A 105 -3.69 -5.82 28.07
CA ASP A 105 -3.32 -5.90 29.49
C ASP A 105 -1.96 -5.25 29.76
N CYS A 106 -0.99 -5.44 28.87
CA CYS A 106 0.31 -4.78 28.93
C CYS A 106 0.13 -3.27 28.82
N PHE A 107 -0.65 -2.79 27.85
CA PHE A 107 -0.99 -1.38 27.71
C PHE A 107 -1.59 -0.83 29.00
N ARG A 108 -2.64 -1.46 29.56
CA ARG A 108 -3.26 -1.04 30.83
C ARG A 108 -2.25 -0.99 31.98
N LYS A 109 -1.39 -2.00 32.10
CA LYS A 109 -0.34 -2.07 33.13
C LYS A 109 0.75 -1.02 32.95
N CYS A 110 1.03 -0.60 31.72
CA CYS A 110 2.02 0.42 31.40
C CYS A 110 1.49 1.85 31.62
N ILE A 111 0.19 2.05 31.82
CA ILE A 111 -0.37 3.37 32.09
C ILE A 111 -0.11 3.79 33.53
N THR A 112 0.46 4.97 33.66
CA THR A 112 0.84 5.62 34.93
C THR A 112 0.38 7.07 34.91
N ASP A 113 0.41 7.73 36.07
CA ASP A 113 0.10 9.17 36.15
C ASP A 113 1.02 10.03 35.27
N ALA A 114 2.25 9.56 35.00
CA ALA A 114 3.22 10.28 34.18
C ALA A 114 2.89 10.26 32.68
N ASN A 115 2.32 9.17 32.16
CA ASN A 115 2.14 8.99 30.71
C ASN A 115 0.68 9.03 30.24
N ARG A 116 -0.31 8.85 31.14
CA ARG A 116 -1.73 8.80 30.75
C ARG A 116 -2.25 10.06 30.03
N MET A 117 -1.58 11.19 30.26
CA MET A 117 -1.90 12.49 29.64
C MET A 117 -1.45 12.59 28.18
N HIS A 118 -0.57 11.69 27.72
CA HIS A 118 -0.04 11.71 26.36
C HIS A 118 -0.92 10.97 25.35
N ILE A 119 -1.84 10.13 25.83
CA ILE A 119 -2.69 9.30 24.97
C ILE A 119 -3.82 10.15 24.40
N GLN A 120 -3.84 10.28 23.07
CA GLN A 120 -4.78 11.14 22.35
C GLN A 120 -5.75 10.35 21.46
N LYS A 121 -5.30 9.23 20.88
CA LYS A 121 -6.12 8.35 20.04
C LYS A 121 -5.96 6.89 20.43
N LEU A 122 -7.06 6.14 20.40
CA LEU A 122 -7.08 4.72 20.74
C LEU A 122 -8.05 3.99 19.81
N ALA A 123 -7.63 2.84 19.26
CA ALA A 123 -8.50 1.93 18.55
C ALA A 123 -8.92 0.75 19.43
N LEU A 124 -10.18 0.36 19.34
CA LEU A 124 -10.80 -0.73 20.11
C LEU A 124 -11.36 -1.79 19.16
N SER A 125 -11.32 -3.03 19.60
CA SER A 125 -11.81 -4.17 18.82
C SER A 125 -13.19 -4.65 19.33
N HIS A 126 -13.80 -5.54 18.57
CA HIS A 126 -15.11 -6.14 18.85
C HIS A 126 -15.24 -6.86 20.20
N TRP A 127 -14.13 -7.30 20.82
CA TRP A 127 -14.11 -8.01 22.09
C TRP A 127 -14.11 -7.10 23.32
N CYS A 128 -13.96 -5.78 23.17
CA CYS A 128 -13.86 -4.88 24.31
C CYS A 128 -15.15 -4.92 25.16
N SER A 129 -14.96 -5.08 26.48
CA SER A 129 -16.02 -5.11 27.48
C SER A 129 -16.50 -3.69 27.80
N ILE A 130 -17.70 -3.53 28.39
CA ILE A 130 -18.10 -2.24 28.99
C ILE A 130 -17.05 -1.76 30.03
N GLY A 131 -16.49 -2.68 30.80
CA GLY A 131 -15.47 -2.37 31.81
C GLY A 131 -14.20 -1.76 31.22
N ASP A 132 -13.82 -2.15 30.00
CA ASP A 132 -12.69 -1.55 29.29
C ASP A 132 -12.99 -0.08 28.92
N PHE A 133 -14.21 0.24 28.47
CA PHE A 133 -14.61 1.62 28.20
C PHE A 133 -14.67 2.48 29.47
N GLN A 134 -15.17 1.92 30.58
CA GLN A 134 -15.15 2.59 31.89
C GLN A 134 -13.71 2.85 32.38
N TRP A 135 -12.82 1.87 32.19
CA TRP A 135 -11.42 2.03 32.51
C TRP A 135 -10.77 3.14 31.67
N ILE A 136 -11.05 3.19 30.36
CA ILE A 136 -10.59 4.26 29.46
C ILE A 136 -11.13 5.62 29.91
N GLU A 137 -12.42 5.69 30.25
CA GLU A 137 -13.06 6.91 30.74
C GLU A 137 -12.29 7.48 31.93
N ALA A 138 -11.98 6.63 32.91
CA ALA A 138 -11.35 7.01 34.17
C ALA A 138 -9.84 7.28 34.06
N ASN A 139 -9.12 6.55 33.21
CA ASN A 139 -7.64 6.55 33.22
C ASN A 139 -7.02 7.38 32.08
N LEU A 140 -7.75 7.66 30.99
CA LEU A 140 -7.23 8.35 29.81
C LEU A 140 -7.92 9.71 29.59
N PRO A 141 -7.62 10.73 30.43
CA PRO A 141 -8.36 11.99 30.45
C PRO A 141 -8.17 12.86 29.20
N ASN A 142 -7.03 12.73 28.51
CA ASN A 142 -6.71 13.50 27.29
C ASN A 142 -7.08 12.76 25.98
N LEU A 143 -7.72 11.60 26.09
CA LEU A 143 -8.19 10.86 24.91
C LEU A 143 -9.31 11.65 24.24
N THR A 144 -9.05 12.15 23.04
CA THR A 144 -9.97 12.96 22.23
C THR A 144 -10.36 12.27 20.93
N SER A 145 -9.69 11.19 20.55
CA SER A 145 -10.00 10.39 19.37
C SER A 145 -10.21 8.92 19.73
N LEU A 146 -11.30 8.33 19.27
CA LEU A 146 -11.61 6.93 19.48
C LEU A 146 -12.00 6.26 18.16
N ASP A 147 -11.38 5.12 17.86
CA ASP A 147 -11.75 4.27 16.74
C ASP A 147 -12.42 3.00 17.25
N ILE A 148 -13.73 2.88 17.02
CA ILE A 148 -14.56 1.72 17.35
C ILE A 148 -15.07 1.01 16.09
N SER A 149 -14.45 1.25 14.92
CA SER A 149 -14.91 0.69 13.65
C SER A 149 -14.83 -0.83 13.57
N ALA A 150 -13.95 -1.46 14.35
CA ALA A 150 -13.91 -2.91 14.46
C ALA A 150 -15.10 -3.49 15.25
N ILE A 151 -15.87 -2.67 15.97
CA ILE A 151 -17.05 -3.10 16.74
C ILE A 151 -18.28 -3.07 15.83
N LYS A 152 -18.74 -4.26 15.43
CA LYS A 152 -19.94 -4.46 14.60
C LYS A 152 -21.20 -4.61 15.44
N ASP A 153 -22.34 -4.37 14.81
CA ASP A 153 -23.65 -4.59 15.41
C ASP A 153 -23.95 -6.06 15.68
N PHE A 154 -23.47 -6.99 14.86
CA PHE A 154 -23.70 -8.40 15.07
C PHE A 154 -22.49 -9.12 15.71
N VAL A 155 -22.78 -10.00 16.66
CA VAL A 155 -21.79 -10.81 17.40
C VAL A 155 -22.27 -12.26 17.52
N TRP A 156 -21.35 -13.24 17.46
CA TRP A 156 -21.67 -14.68 17.45
C TRP A 156 -21.73 -15.35 18.83
N THR A 157 -21.26 -14.73 19.92
CA THR A 157 -21.18 -15.39 21.23
C THR A 157 -21.69 -14.51 22.39
N PRO A 158 -22.26 -15.13 23.44
CA PRO A 158 -22.89 -14.41 24.55
C PRO A 158 -21.98 -13.98 25.70
N GLU A 159 -20.70 -14.35 25.70
CA GLU A 159 -19.83 -14.21 26.88
C GLU A 159 -19.70 -12.75 27.35
N GLU A 160 -19.74 -11.76 26.44
CA GLU A 160 -19.97 -10.35 26.76
C GLU A 160 -20.73 -9.66 25.63
N THR A 161 -22.06 -9.56 25.78
CA THR A 161 -22.90 -8.85 24.81
C THR A 161 -23.60 -7.67 25.43
N TRP A 162 -23.01 -6.50 25.23
CA TRP A 162 -23.64 -5.24 25.55
C TRP A 162 -24.38 -4.64 24.34
N THR A 163 -25.31 -3.72 24.57
CA THR A 163 -25.94 -2.88 23.54
C THR A 163 -25.27 -1.51 23.45
N TRP A 164 -25.50 -0.79 22.35
CA TRP A 164 -25.02 0.60 22.22
C TRP A 164 -25.55 1.51 23.33
N LYS A 165 -26.77 1.27 23.82
CA LYS A 165 -27.36 2.02 24.94
C LYS A 165 -26.66 1.70 26.25
N GLU A 166 -26.37 0.44 26.54
CA GLU A 166 -25.63 0.04 27.75
C GLU A 166 -24.24 0.68 27.77
N LEU A 167 -23.54 0.70 26.63
CA LEU A 167 -22.26 1.40 26.49
C LEU A 167 -22.40 2.92 26.72
N ALA A 168 -23.41 3.54 26.09
CA ALA A 168 -23.70 4.96 26.23
C ALA A 168 -23.95 5.37 27.69
N ILE A 169 -24.66 4.53 28.45
CA ILE A 169 -24.93 4.73 29.88
C ILE A 169 -23.68 4.52 30.73
N ALA A 170 -22.85 3.55 30.38
CA ALA A 170 -21.71 3.14 31.21
C ALA A 170 -20.50 4.08 31.11
N ALA A 171 -20.27 4.71 29.96
CA ALA A 171 -19.12 5.59 29.72
C ALA A 171 -19.49 6.92 29.00
N PRO A 172 -20.43 7.72 29.53
CA PRO A 172 -20.91 8.92 28.85
C PRO A 172 -19.86 10.03 28.75
N LYS A 173 -18.99 10.20 29.75
CA LYS A 173 -17.96 11.25 29.79
C LYS A 173 -16.81 10.93 28.83
N LEU A 174 -16.62 9.66 28.48
CA LEU A 174 -15.71 9.26 27.41
C LEU A 174 -16.16 9.83 26.07
N PHE A 175 -17.42 9.61 25.70
CA PHE A 175 -17.93 10.09 24.42
C PHE A 175 -18.08 11.62 24.38
N GLU A 176 -18.45 12.25 25.49
CA GLU A 176 -18.59 13.71 25.61
C GLU A 176 -17.33 14.49 25.26
N ARG A 177 -16.15 13.95 25.55
CA ARG A 177 -14.87 14.63 25.31
C ARG A 177 -14.27 14.38 23.92
N LEU A 178 -14.84 13.49 23.11
CA LEU A 178 -14.27 13.14 21.81
C LEU A 178 -14.40 14.31 20.81
N GLU A 179 -13.29 14.63 20.17
CA GLU A 179 -13.23 15.51 19.00
C GLU A 179 -13.23 14.71 17.68
N GLU A 180 -12.81 13.44 17.73
CA GLU A 180 -12.79 12.54 16.57
C GLU A 180 -13.33 11.16 16.94
N LEU A 181 -14.26 10.65 16.13
CA LEU A 181 -14.84 9.31 16.31
C LEU A 181 -14.79 8.57 14.98
N GLU A 182 -14.24 7.35 14.98
CA GLU A 182 -14.26 6.46 13.83
C GLU A 182 -15.17 5.26 14.11
N VAL A 183 -16.12 5.00 13.21
CA VAL A 183 -17.14 3.96 13.36
C VAL A 183 -17.25 3.11 12.10
N ALA A 184 -17.77 1.90 12.26
CA ALA A 184 -18.26 1.11 11.13
C ALA A 184 -19.42 1.85 10.45
N ASN A 185 -19.65 1.61 9.17
CA ASN A 185 -20.83 2.10 8.48
C ASN A 185 -22.14 1.54 9.08
N TRP A 186 -22.70 2.27 10.04
CA TRP A 186 -23.91 1.92 10.78
C TRP A 186 -25.16 1.77 9.91
N ALA A 187 -25.11 2.23 8.67
CA ALA A 187 -26.21 2.17 7.73
C ALA A 187 -26.12 0.96 6.79
N ASP A 188 -25.02 0.20 6.83
CA ASP A 188 -24.81 -0.94 5.94
C ASP A 188 -24.86 -2.27 6.70
N TYR A 189 -26.02 -2.91 6.63
CA TYR A 189 -26.23 -4.26 7.15
C TYR A 189 -25.15 -5.24 6.67
N THR A 190 -24.74 -5.19 5.39
CA THR A 190 -23.77 -6.16 4.86
C THR A 190 -22.41 -6.02 5.54
N ALA A 191 -22.04 -4.79 5.86
CA ALA A 191 -20.78 -4.49 6.53
C ALA A 191 -20.78 -4.90 8.02
N HIS A 192 -21.97 -5.02 8.61
CA HIS A 192 -22.17 -5.57 9.95
C HIS A 192 -22.46 -7.09 9.96
N SER A 193 -22.97 -7.66 8.87
CA SER A 193 -23.30 -9.08 8.74
C SER A 193 -22.11 -9.93 8.35
N ARG A 194 -21.16 -9.36 7.60
CA ARG A 194 -19.87 -9.98 7.27
C ARG A 194 -18.99 -9.99 8.51
N ILE A 195 -19.35 -10.88 9.42
CA ILE A 195 -18.56 -11.09 10.62
C ILE A 195 -17.39 -12.01 10.26
N GLU A 196 -16.21 -11.42 10.08
CA GLU A 196 -14.94 -12.16 9.87
C GLU A 196 -14.37 -12.73 11.18
N TYR A 197 -15.19 -12.90 12.22
CA TYR A 197 -14.78 -13.70 13.37
C TYR A 197 -14.75 -15.15 12.90
N SER A 198 -13.58 -15.68 12.54
CA SER A 198 -13.47 -17.12 12.34
C SER A 198 -13.51 -17.82 13.70
N TYR A 199 -14.69 -17.88 14.30
CA TYR A 199 -15.06 -19.07 15.06
C TYR A 199 -14.98 -20.20 14.04
N SER A 200 -14.17 -21.21 14.32
CA SER A 200 -13.87 -22.28 13.37
C SER A 200 -15.13 -22.68 12.59
N TYR A 201 -15.13 -22.46 11.27
CA TYR A 201 -16.18 -22.94 10.35
C TYR A 201 -16.44 -24.45 10.48
N ASN A 202 -15.54 -25.17 11.16
CA ASN A 202 -15.64 -26.58 11.47
C ASN A 202 -16.64 -26.91 12.58
N ASP A 203 -17.17 -25.94 13.32
CA ASP A 203 -18.19 -26.19 14.34
C ASP A 203 -19.59 -25.92 13.78
N TYR A 204 -20.01 -26.79 12.85
CA TYR A 204 -21.32 -26.78 12.15
C TYR A 204 -22.54 -26.77 13.10
N LYS A 205 -22.33 -26.90 14.43
CA LYS A 205 -23.38 -26.79 15.45
C LYS A 205 -23.83 -25.35 15.73
N PHE A 206 -23.05 -24.33 15.35
CA PHE A 206 -23.42 -22.92 15.52
C PHE A 206 -24.11 -22.37 14.26
N LYS A 207 -25.34 -22.82 13.98
CA LYS A 207 -26.25 -22.16 13.01
C LYS A 207 -26.63 -20.75 13.50
N GLN A 208 -27.19 -19.92 12.61
CA GLN A 208 -27.70 -18.53 12.77
C GLN A 208 -28.31 -18.13 14.15
N ARG A 209 -28.78 -19.08 14.97
CA ARG A 209 -29.40 -18.89 16.29
C ARG A 209 -28.52 -18.21 17.36
N PHE A 210 -27.21 -18.09 17.14
CA PHE A 210 -26.29 -17.44 18.11
C PHE A 210 -25.83 -16.05 17.69
N ARG A 211 -26.33 -15.52 16.57
CA ARG A 211 -26.02 -14.17 16.14
C ARG A 211 -26.92 -13.18 16.90
N MET A 212 -26.32 -12.38 17.77
CA MET A 212 -27.00 -11.35 18.54
C MET A 212 -26.69 -9.96 18.00
N SER A 213 -27.70 -9.09 18.01
CA SER A 213 -27.59 -7.69 17.61
C SER A 213 -27.33 -6.79 18.82
N ARG A 214 -26.38 -5.86 18.70
CA ARG A 214 -26.17 -4.73 19.63
C ARG A 214 -27.29 -3.70 19.55
N ARG A 215 -28.19 -3.84 18.57
CA ARG A 215 -29.39 -3.02 18.37
C ARG A 215 -30.65 -3.60 18.98
N ARG A 216 -30.57 -4.73 19.72
CA ARG A 216 -31.75 -5.43 20.29
C ARG A 216 -32.63 -4.59 21.21
N ASP A 217 -32.13 -3.45 21.69
CA ASP A 217 -32.83 -2.46 22.50
C ASP A 217 -33.29 -1.23 21.68
N GLY A 218 -33.24 -1.32 20.35
CA GLY A 218 -33.60 -0.27 19.41
C GLY A 218 -32.54 0.81 19.19
N GLY A 219 -31.29 0.58 19.64
CA GLY A 219 -30.20 1.55 19.53
C GLY A 219 -29.16 1.23 18.46
N SER A 220 -28.87 2.17 17.57
CA SER A 220 -27.67 2.17 16.72
C SER A 220 -26.56 3.03 17.33
N VAL A 221 -25.31 2.90 16.86
CA VAL A 221 -24.23 3.81 17.25
C VAL A 221 -24.59 5.26 16.95
N ALA A 222 -25.27 5.52 15.83
CA ALA A 222 -25.69 6.87 15.47
C ALA A 222 -26.72 7.43 16.47
N ARG A 223 -27.71 6.63 16.86
CA ARG A 223 -28.78 7.05 17.79
C ARG A 223 -28.30 7.17 19.24
N MET A 224 -27.40 6.31 19.68
CA MET A 224 -27.02 6.19 21.10
C MET A 224 -25.72 6.90 21.45
N ILE A 225 -24.73 6.90 20.55
CA ILE A 225 -23.39 7.44 20.83
C ILE A 225 -23.21 8.86 20.31
N PHE A 226 -23.61 9.16 19.06
CA PHE A 226 -23.37 10.49 18.48
C PHE A 226 -23.97 11.65 19.31
N PRO A 227 -25.16 11.53 19.92
CA PRO A 227 -25.71 12.60 20.76
C PRO A 227 -24.88 12.89 22.02
N LEU A 228 -24.09 11.93 22.49
CA LEU A 228 -23.18 12.12 23.62
C LEU A 228 -21.94 12.92 23.21
N CYS A 229 -21.51 12.85 21.94
CA CYS A 229 -20.26 13.42 21.46
C CYS A 229 -20.32 14.94 21.23
N LYS A 230 -20.56 15.74 22.28
CA LYS A 230 -20.79 17.19 22.18
C LYS A 230 -19.64 18.00 21.54
N LYS A 231 -18.41 17.48 21.55
CA LYS A 231 -17.22 18.14 20.99
C LYS A 231 -16.78 17.58 19.63
N LEU A 232 -17.55 16.65 19.04
CA LEU A 232 -17.15 15.96 17.83
C LEU A 232 -16.96 16.95 16.68
N ARG A 233 -15.77 16.98 16.10
CA ARG A 233 -15.41 17.78 14.93
C ARG A 233 -15.25 16.91 13.69
N THR A 234 -14.74 15.69 13.88
CA THR A 234 -14.48 14.73 12.82
C THR A 234 -15.21 13.41 13.06
N LEU A 235 -16.04 12.99 12.11
CA LEU A 235 -16.63 11.65 12.09
C LEU A 235 -16.03 10.87 10.92
N ALA A 236 -15.43 9.71 11.21
CA ALA A 236 -14.93 8.81 10.19
C ALA A 236 -15.83 7.56 10.07
N ILE A 237 -16.17 7.21 8.83
CA ILE A 237 -16.95 6.03 8.48
C ILE A 237 -16.01 5.08 7.75
N ARG A 238 -15.65 4.01 8.45
CA ARG A 238 -14.84 2.90 7.92
C ARG A 238 -15.77 1.78 7.53
N GLU A 239 -15.63 1.23 6.34
CA GLU A 239 -16.01 -0.14 5.94
C GLU A 239 -15.70 -0.31 4.46
N ARG A 240 -15.30 -1.51 4.02
CA ARG A 240 -15.07 -1.78 2.60
C ARG A 240 -16.37 -2.15 1.92
N TYR A 241 -16.63 -1.51 0.78
CA TYR A 241 -17.84 -1.76 0.01
C TYR A 241 -18.01 -3.23 -0.38
N SER A 242 -19.16 -3.81 -0.03
CA SER A 242 -19.49 -5.19 -0.39
C SER A 242 -20.05 -5.38 -1.80
N GLY A 243 -20.35 -4.30 -2.53
CA GLY A 243 -20.98 -4.34 -3.86
C GLY A 243 -22.47 -3.99 -3.85
N TYR A 244 -22.94 -3.21 -4.83
CA TYR A 244 -24.37 -2.95 -5.09
C TYR A 244 -24.79 -4.03 -6.07
N HIS A 245 -25.14 -5.22 -5.61
CA HIS A 245 -25.62 -6.26 -6.52
C HIS A 245 -27.09 -6.06 -6.84
N THR A 246 -27.85 -5.62 -5.84
CA THR A 246 -29.25 -5.23 -5.95
C THR A 246 -29.55 -4.04 -5.02
N TRP A 247 -30.71 -3.39 -5.20
CA TRP A 247 -31.27 -2.43 -4.25
C TRP A 247 -32.79 -2.57 -4.17
N ASN A 248 -33.36 -2.54 -2.97
CA ASN A 248 -34.80 -2.45 -2.72
C ASN A 248 -35.12 -1.23 -1.81
N GLU A 249 -36.39 -1.00 -1.47
CA GLU A 249 -36.80 0.11 -0.62
C GLU A 249 -36.08 0.10 0.74
N TRP A 250 -35.97 -1.07 1.36
CA TRP A 250 -35.30 -1.26 2.64
C TRP A 250 -33.80 -0.94 2.56
N GLU A 251 -33.10 -1.44 1.53
CA GLU A 251 -31.67 -1.17 1.33
C GLU A 251 -31.40 0.33 1.11
N VAL A 252 -32.29 1.03 0.40
CA VAL A 252 -32.19 2.49 0.24
C VAL A 252 -32.44 3.20 1.56
N HIS A 253 -33.45 2.79 2.31
CA HIS A 253 -33.71 3.37 3.63
C HIS A 253 -32.49 3.23 4.53
N GLN A 254 -31.95 2.03 4.70
CA GLN A 254 -30.79 1.81 5.55
C GLN A 254 -29.57 2.58 5.04
N ARG A 255 -29.17 2.40 3.77
CA ARG A 255 -27.89 2.93 3.25
C ARG A 255 -27.90 4.41 2.95
N VAL A 256 -29.08 5.02 2.75
CA VAL A 256 -29.21 6.43 2.40
C VAL A 256 -29.91 7.17 3.52
N CYS A 257 -31.12 6.77 3.92
CA CYS A 257 -31.90 7.49 4.92
C CYS A 257 -31.24 7.38 6.30
N CYS A 258 -30.98 6.18 6.83
CA CYS A 258 -30.36 6.02 8.16
C CYS A 258 -28.93 6.59 8.22
N LEU A 259 -28.19 6.58 7.10
CA LEU A 259 -26.88 7.22 7.01
C LEU A 259 -27.00 8.74 7.15
N VAL A 260 -27.84 9.36 6.31
CA VAL A 260 -28.00 10.83 6.26
C VAL A 260 -28.66 11.35 7.53
N ASP A 261 -29.67 10.65 8.03
CA ASP A 261 -30.38 10.99 9.27
C ASP A 261 -29.48 10.81 10.48
N GLY A 262 -28.66 9.75 10.50
CA GLY A 262 -27.68 9.54 11.57
C GLY A 262 -26.75 10.74 11.74
N ILE A 263 -26.33 11.34 10.63
CA ILE A 263 -25.51 12.55 10.66
C ILE A 263 -26.36 13.78 11.01
N THR A 264 -27.47 13.99 10.30
CA THR A 264 -28.25 15.23 10.39
C THR A 264 -28.97 15.38 11.74
N ASN A 265 -29.47 14.28 12.31
CA ASN A 265 -30.32 14.28 13.49
C ASN A 265 -29.56 13.97 14.79
N HIS A 266 -28.38 13.33 14.71
CA HIS A 266 -27.69 12.84 15.91
C HIS A 266 -26.27 13.36 16.10
N CYS A 267 -25.61 13.90 15.06
CA CYS A 267 -24.30 14.53 15.25
C CYS A 267 -24.43 15.95 15.82
N PRO A 268 -23.43 16.41 16.61
CA PRO A 268 -23.45 17.76 17.16
C PRO A 268 -23.20 18.83 16.08
N PRO A 269 -23.60 20.09 16.33
CA PRO A 269 -23.29 21.20 15.43
C PRO A 269 -21.79 21.46 15.23
N SER A 270 -20.93 20.99 16.14
CA SER A 270 -19.48 21.10 16.02
C SER A 270 -18.88 20.24 14.92
N LEU A 271 -19.63 19.26 14.38
CA LEU A 271 -19.17 18.36 13.33
C LEU A 271 -18.98 19.15 12.04
N ASN A 272 -17.72 19.27 11.61
CA ASN A 272 -17.36 20.02 10.41
C ASN A 272 -16.60 19.19 9.37
N LYS A 273 -16.20 17.97 9.73
CA LYS A 273 -15.39 17.08 8.90
C LYS A 273 -15.94 15.66 8.88
N LEU A 274 -16.12 15.12 7.68
CA LEU A 274 -16.42 13.70 7.46
C LEU A 274 -15.21 13.02 6.82
N ARG A 275 -14.87 11.81 7.25
CA ARG A 275 -13.92 10.93 6.55
C ARG A 275 -14.64 9.67 6.09
N ALA A 276 -14.66 9.42 4.79
CA ALA A 276 -15.23 8.21 4.21
C ALA A 276 -14.09 7.35 3.65
N TYR A 277 -13.87 6.18 4.26
CA TYR A 277 -12.88 5.21 3.76
C TYR A 277 -13.37 4.40 2.56
N ASP A 278 -14.66 4.55 2.24
CA ASP A 278 -15.27 3.98 1.05
C ASP A 278 -16.08 5.04 0.31
N TYR A 279 -16.09 4.91 -1.01
CA TYR A 279 -16.78 5.80 -1.91
C TYR A 279 -18.30 5.60 -1.90
N ALA A 280 -18.82 4.41 -1.55
CA ALA A 280 -20.26 4.17 -1.58
C ALA A 280 -21.05 5.01 -0.56
N PRO A 281 -20.66 5.10 0.73
CA PRO A 281 -21.27 6.03 1.69
C PRO A 281 -21.30 7.47 1.16
N TYR A 282 -20.19 7.92 0.54
CA TYR A 282 -20.07 9.26 -0.03
C TYR A 282 -21.10 9.54 -1.14
N ARG A 283 -21.44 8.54 -1.96
CA ARG A 283 -22.49 8.69 -2.98
C ARG A 283 -23.86 8.89 -2.34
N SER A 284 -24.22 8.02 -1.39
CA SER A 284 -25.49 8.13 -0.66
C SER A 284 -25.62 9.50 -0.01
N LEU A 285 -24.55 9.91 0.68
CA LEU A 285 -24.41 11.21 1.31
C LEU A 285 -24.77 12.36 0.35
N LEU A 286 -24.08 12.49 -0.78
CA LEU A 286 -24.18 13.69 -1.62
C LEU A 286 -25.27 13.61 -2.69
N SER A 287 -25.87 12.43 -2.85
CA SER A 287 -27.11 12.24 -3.61
C SER A 287 -28.30 12.89 -2.91
N THR A 288 -28.26 13.00 -1.58
CA THR A 288 -29.26 13.76 -0.82
C THR A 288 -28.91 15.25 -0.82
N ARG A 289 -29.87 16.12 -0.47
CA ARG A 289 -29.66 17.58 -0.45
C ARG A 289 -28.65 17.95 0.65
N ALA A 290 -27.35 17.92 0.34
CA ALA A 290 -26.26 18.22 1.29
C ALA A 290 -26.34 19.65 1.88
N SER A 291 -27.20 20.51 1.32
CA SER A 291 -27.58 21.79 1.94
C SER A 291 -28.17 21.66 3.35
N THR A 292 -28.64 20.47 3.75
CA THR A 292 -29.08 20.20 5.13
C THR A 292 -27.91 20.08 6.11
N TRP A 293 -26.66 19.98 5.63
CA TRP A 293 -25.47 19.86 6.46
C TRP A 293 -24.73 21.19 6.58
N SER A 294 -25.36 22.17 7.21
CA SER A 294 -24.84 23.53 7.29
C SER A 294 -23.42 23.63 7.85
N ASN A 295 -22.98 22.66 8.66
CA ASN A 295 -21.71 22.72 9.40
C ASN A 295 -20.58 21.91 8.75
N ILE A 296 -20.90 20.93 7.88
CA ILE A 296 -19.89 20.10 7.22
C ILE A 296 -19.25 20.89 6.10
N THR A 297 -17.98 21.23 6.28
CA THR A 297 -17.18 22.01 5.33
C THR A 297 -16.08 21.19 4.69
N ASN A 298 -15.72 20.04 5.27
CA ASN A 298 -14.65 19.19 4.79
C ASN A 298 -15.10 17.73 4.67
N ILE A 299 -14.87 17.12 3.51
CA ILE A 299 -15.08 15.68 3.31
C ILE A 299 -13.80 15.05 2.77
N GLU A 300 -13.23 14.12 3.53
CA GLU A 300 -12.09 13.31 3.12
C GLU A 300 -12.55 11.96 2.56
N ILE A 301 -11.97 11.54 1.44
CA ILE A 301 -12.29 10.27 0.78
C ILE A 301 -11.02 9.45 0.61
N ASP A 302 -11.05 8.17 0.96
CA ASP A 302 -9.95 7.25 0.65
C ASP A 302 -9.98 6.79 -0.82
N LEU A 303 -9.61 7.73 -1.71
CA LEU A 303 -9.53 7.48 -3.14
C LEU A 303 -8.53 6.36 -3.47
N TYR A 304 -7.41 6.31 -2.74
CA TYR A 304 -6.36 5.32 -2.98
C TYR A 304 -6.90 3.91 -2.76
N SER A 305 -7.53 3.65 -1.60
CA SER A 305 -8.07 2.31 -1.31
C SER A 305 -9.15 1.89 -2.30
N TRP A 306 -9.96 2.82 -2.81
CA TRP A 306 -10.97 2.51 -3.82
C TRP A 306 -10.34 2.11 -5.16
N ILE A 307 -9.32 2.85 -5.60
CA ILE A 307 -8.64 2.58 -6.87
C ILE A 307 -7.87 1.26 -6.77
N ASP A 308 -7.20 1.03 -5.64
CA ASP A 308 -6.42 -0.19 -5.39
C ASP A 308 -7.30 -1.45 -5.41
N ASP A 309 -8.45 -1.43 -4.71
CA ASP A 309 -9.41 -2.56 -4.70
C ASP A 309 -9.97 -2.87 -6.10
N ARG A 310 -10.12 -1.86 -6.95
CA ARG A 310 -10.67 -2.03 -8.31
C ARG A 310 -9.63 -2.26 -9.38
N ARG A 311 -8.36 -1.93 -9.12
CA ARG A 311 -7.24 -2.13 -10.07
C ARG A 311 -7.20 -3.57 -10.59
N GLU A 312 -7.54 -4.54 -9.75
CA GLU A 312 -7.58 -5.96 -10.12
C GLU A 312 -8.93 -6.41 -10.67
N ARG A 313 -10.03 -5.89 -10.12
CA ARG A 313 -11.38 -6.31 -10.52
C ARG A 313 -11.78 -5.77 -11.90
N ASP A 314 -11.39 -4.54 -12.23
CA ASP A 314 -11.76 -3.82 -13.46
C ASP A 314 -10.66 -3.88 -14.54
N PHE A 315 -9.82 -4.92 -14.47
CA PHE A 315 -8.63 -5.12 -15.32
C PHE A 315 -8.89 -5.00 -16.84
N LEU A 316 -10.06 -5.40 -17.35
CA LEU A 316 -10.42 -5.29 -18.79
C LEU A 316 -11.58 -4.34 -19.06
N GLY A 317 -11.54 -3.21 -18.35
CA GLY A 317 -12.58 -2.20 -18.41
C GLY A 317 -13.68 -2.47 -17.39
N PRO A 318 -14.54 -1.47 -17.17
CA PRO A 318 -15.49 -1.51 -16.08
C PRO A 318 -16.36 -2.75 -16.20
N VAL A 319 -16.36 -3.61 -15.18
CA VAL A 319 -17.46 -4.55 -15.03
C VAL A 319 -18.69 -3.67 -14.82
N PRO A 320 -19.66 -3.64 -15.75
CA PRO A 320 -20.85 -2.84 -15.55
C PRO A 320 -21.58 -3.44 -14.35
N PHE A 321 -21.41 -2.82 -13.19
CA PHE A 321 -22.26 -3.05 -12.04
C PHE A 321 -23.64 -2.56 -12.42
N ARG A 322 -24.46 -3.46 -12.98
CA ARG A 322 -25.89 -3.25 -13.04
C ARG A 322 -26.40 -3.48 -11.64
N ILE A 323 -26.57 -2.39 -10.92
CA ILE A 323 -27.30 -2.37 -9.66
C ILE A 323 -28.77 -2.61 -10.05
N ALA A 324 -29.20 -3.86 -10.00
CA ALA A 324 -30.57 -4.24 -10.34
C ALA A 324 -31.50 -3.92 -9.17
N GLN A 325 -32.77 -3.67 -9.45
CA GLN A 325 -33.75 -3.62 -8.36
C GLN A 325 -33.86 -5.03 -7.75
N GLY A 326 -33.62 -5.15 -6.46
CA GLY A 326 -33.76 -6.39 -5.70
C GLY A 326 -35.21 -6.60 -5.27
N SER A 327 -35.59 -7.87 -5.09
CA SER A 327 -36.93 -8.24 -4.63
C SER A 327 -36.95 -8.95 -3.27
N HIS A 328 -35.78 -9.14 -2.64
CA HIS A 328 -35.66 -9.94 -1.44
C HIS A 328 -35.15 -9.12 -0.25
N HIS A 329 -35.95 -9.09 0.80
CA HIS A 329 -35.58 -8.71 2.17
C HIS A 329 -35.18 -9.99 2.92
N ARG A 330 -34.08 -9.98 3.66
CA ARG A 330 -33.61 -11.13 4.46
C ARG A 330 -34.16 -11.03 5.88
N GLU A 331 -34.60 -12.12 6.48
CA GLU A 331 -35.10 -12.11 7.89
C GLU A 331 -34.08 -11.51 8.89
N GLU A 332 -32.78 -11.65 8.62
CA GLU A 332 -31.72 -11.09 9.46
C GLU A 332 -31.62 -9.55 9.38
N GLU A 333 -32.18 -8.94 8.34
CA GLU A 333 -32.24 -7.49 8.16
C GLU A 333 -33.23 -6.86 9.15
N ASP A 334 -34.26 -7.59 9.59
CA ASP A 334 -35.19 -7.14 10.65
C ASP A 334 -34.48 -6.93 12.00
N ALA A 335 -33.47 -7.75 12.31
CA ALA A 335 -32.68 -7.62 13.54
C ALA A 335 -31.66 -6.46 13.49
N PHE A 336 -31.45 -5.89 12.31
CA PHE A 336 -30.63 -4.71 12.08
C PHE A 336 -31.46 -3.42 12.03
N ASP A 337 -32.72 -3.56 11.60
CA ASP A 337 -33.67 -2.46 11.54
C ASP A 337 -33.94 -1.90 12.94
N ASP A 338 -33.84 -0.58 13.05
CA ASP A 338 -34.19 0.17 14.26
C ASP A 338 -35.67 0.61 14.25
N LYS A 339 -36.46 0.00 13.35
CA LYS A 339 -37.88 0.25 13.07
C LYS A 339 -38.16 1.61 12.42
N THR A 340 -37.12 2.31 11.99
CA THR A 340 -37.29 3.60 11.31
C THR A 340 -37.78 3.44 9.87
N PHE A 341 -37.71 2.25 9.29
CA PHE A 341 -38.20 1.99 7.94
C PHE A 341 -39.71 2.26 7.82
N GLU A 342 -40.50 1.73 8.76
CA GLU A 342 -41.96 1.89 8.78
C GLU A 342 -42.40 3.35 8.99
N GLU A 343 -41.60 4.14 9.69
CA GLU A 343 -41.87 5.56 9.98
C GLU A 343 -41.37 6.50 8.87
N CYS A 344 -40.60 5.99 7.89
CA CYS A 344 -39.97 6.81 6.87
C CYS A 344 -40.93 7.14 5.73
N THR A 345 -41.26 8.42 5.57
CA THR A 345 -42.19 8.89 4.52
C THR A 345 -41.50 9.24 3.19
N ARG A 346 -40.20 8.95 3.03
CA ARG A 346 -39.46 9.24 1.79
C ARG A 346 -39.82 8.21 0.72
N ASP A 347 -39.93 8.66 -0.52
CA ASP A 347 -40.00 7.75 -1.67
C ASP A 347 -38.63 7.08 -1.89
N HIS A 348 -38.44 5.92 -1.27
CA HIS A 348 -37.18 5.17 -1.35
C HIS A 348 -36.85 4.75 -2.78
N MET A 349 -37.86 4.52 -3.63
CA MET A 349 -37.65 4.17 -5.03
C MET A 349 -37.10 5.33 -5.83
N GLN A 350 -37.63 6.54 -5.63
CA GLN A 350 -37.09 7.74 -6.25
C GLN A 350 -35.68 8.08 -5.73
N VAL A 351 -35.46 7.96 -4.42
CA VAL A 351 -34.14 8.20 -3.80
C VAL A 351 -33.11 7.20 -4.30
N GLY A 352 -33.45 5.91 -4.30
CA GLY A 352 -32.59 4.85 -4.81
C GLY A 352 -32.27 5.03 -6.28
N ALA A 353 -33.27 5.40 -7.10
CA ALA A 353 -33.03 5.75 -8.49
C ALA A 353 -32.05 6.91 -8.63
N HIS A 354 -32.13 7.97 -7.83
CA HIS A 354 -31.17 9.08 -7.88
C HIS A 354 -29.75 8.68 -7.42
N VAL A 355 -29.63 7.77 -6.44
CA VAL A 355 -28.33 7.25 -5.95
C VAL A 355 -27.68 6.33 -6.99
N VAL A 356 -28.50 5.54 -7.68
CA VAL A 356 -28.09 4.49 -8.64
C VAL A 356 -28.00 5.00 -10.09
N GLN A 357 -28.72 6.06 -10.46
CA GLN A 357 -28.65 6.64 -11.81
C GLN A 357 -27.26 7.24 -12.07
N GLY A 358 -26.57 6.72 -13.10
CA GLY A 358 -25.17 7.06 -13.35
C GLY A 358 -24.19 6.43 -12.35
N ALA A 359 -24.64 5.42 -11.59
CA ALA A 359 -23.80 4.62 -10.71
C ALA A 359 -23.11 3.47 -11.41
N GLY A 360 -22.29 3.82 -12.41
CA GLY A 360 -21.25 2.89 -12.81
C GLY A 360 -20.17 2.79 -11.73
N ALA A 361 -19.50 1.64 -11.73
CA ALA A 361 -18.35 1.34 -10.90
C ALA A 361 -17.03 1.76 -11.57
N SER A 362 -17.09 2.40 -12.73
CA SER A 362 -15.90 2.75 -13.49
C SER A 362 -15.13 3.91 -12.88
N PHE A 363 -13.83 3.99 -13.20
CA PHE A 363 -13.02 5.15 -12.87
C PHE A 363 -13.55 6.44 -13.54
N GLU A 364 -14.13 6.33 -14.75
CA GLU A 364 -14.78 7.45 -15.44
C GLU A 364 -15.94 8.05 -14.60
N ASP A 365 -16.81 7.19 -14.08
CA ASP A 365 -17.98 7.62 -13.30
C ASP A 365 -17.56 8.25 -11.97
N LEU A 366 -16.50 7.73 -11.36
CA LEU A 366 -15.90 8.32 -10.17
C LEU A 366 -15.41 9.75 -10.44
N LEU A 367 -14.63 9.95 -11.51
CA LEU A 367 -14.12 11.27 -11.89
C LEU A 367 -15.25 12.27 -12.15
N LYS A 368 -16.26 11.85 -12.92
CA LYS A 368 -17.44 12.67 -13.22
C LYS A 368 -18.22 13.03 -11.97
N SER A 369 -18.44 12.07 -11.09
CA SER A 369 -19.20 12.27 -9.85
C SER A 369 -18.47 13.20 -8.89
N LEU A 370 -17.16 13.00 -8.66
CA LEU A 370 -16.35 13.90 -7.83
C LEU A 370 -16.40 15.33 -8.36
N ARG A 371 -16.23 15.52 -9.68
CA ARG A 371 -16.26 16.86 -10.29
C ARG A 371 -17.65 17.49 -10.19
N ARG A 372 -18.70 16.74 -10.50
CA ARG A 372 -20.11 17.20 -10.42
C ARG A 372 -20.48 17.64 -9.01
N ILE A 373 -20.11 16.85 -8.01
CA ILE A 373 -20.38 17.15 -6.61
C ILE A 373 -19.63 18.40 -6.18
N THR A 374 -18.34 18.51 -6.50
CA THR A 374 -17.54 19.69 -6.15
C THR A 374 -18.12 20.98 -6.76
N LYS A 375 -18.65 20.91 -7.99
CA LYS A 375 -19.37 22.03 -8.61
C LYS A 375 -20.71 22.32 -7.93
N ARG A 376 -21.45 21.28 -7.54
CA ARG A 376 -22.77 21.39 -6.91
C ARG A 376 -22.69 21.98 -5.49
N TYR A 377 -21.63 21.65 -4.75
CA TYR A 377 -21.44 22.06 -3.37
C TYR A 377 -20.09 22.76 -3.19
N PRO A 378 -19.93 24.00 -3.67
CA PRO A 378 -18.64 24.71 -3.66
C PRO A 378 -18.14 25.04 -2.24
N ASN A 379 -19.04 25.09 -1.26
CA ASN A 379 -18.71 25.34 0.15
C ASN A 379 -18.14 24.10 0.86
N ILE A 380 -18.23 22.92 0.24
CA ILE A 380 -17.69 21.68 0.78
C ILE A 380 -16.36 21.41 0.10
N ASN A 381 -15.29 21.47 0.90
CA ASN A 381 -13.95 21.09 0.45
C ASN A 381 -13.83 19.57 0.47
N ILE A 382 -13.61 18.98 -0.70
CA ILE A 382 -13.37 17.54 -0.86
C ILE A 382 -11.87 17.33 -0.99
N SER A 383 -11.30 16.43 -0.19
CA SER A 383 -9.88 16.09 -0.19
C SER A 383 -9.65 14.59 -0.08
N PRO A 384 -8.50 14.06 -0.51
CA PRO A 384 -8.18 12.66 -0.32
C PRO A 384 -7.72 12.43 1.12
N LEU A 385 -8.08 11.28 1.71
CA LEU A 385 -7.73 10.92 3.09
C LEU A 385 -6.23 10.69 3.27
N SER A 386 -5.63 10.05 2.27
CA SER A 386 -4.18 9.88 2.15
C SER A 386 -3.68 10.73 0.99
N LYS A 387 -2.46 11.28 1.10
CA LYS A 387 -1.83 11.99 -0.01
C LYS A 387 -1.80 11.04 -1.22
N PRO A 388 -2.42 11.38 -2.36
CA PRO A 388 -2.62 10.47 -3.49
C PRO A 388 -1.34 10.33 -4.33
N HIS A 389 -0.20 10.22 -3.66
CA HIS A 389 1.10 10.13 -4.31
C HIS A 389 1.26 8.69 -4.79
N ASN A 390 1.58 8.54 -6.08
CA ASN A 390 1.81 7.24 -6.71
C ASN A 390 0.58 6.31 -6.75
N ILE A 391 -0.63 6.84 -6.96
CA ILE A 391 -1.78 5.98 -7.29
C ILE A 391 -1.46 5.20 -8.57
N VAL A 392 -1.52 3.88 -8.48
CA VAL A 392 -1.24 2.99 -9.60
C VAL A 392 -2.54 2.64 -10.34
N LEU A 393 -2.57 2.87 -11.65
CA LEU A 393 -3.70 2.60 -12.54
C LEU A 393 -3.30 1.58 -13.60
N GLN A 394 -4.24 0.74 -14.02
CA GLN A 394 -4.06 -0.03 -15.24
C GLN A 394 -4.18 0.90 -16.46
N PRO A 395 -3.42 0.67 -17.55
CA PRO A 395 -3.51 1.45 -18.78
C PRO A 395 -4.91 1.38 -19.43
N PHE A 396 -5.73 0.40 -19.03
CA PHE A 396 -7.08 0.17 -19.55
C PHE A 396 -8.17 0.98 -18.83
N HIS A 397 -7.90 1.59 -17.67
CA HIS A 397 -8.93 2.30 -16.89
C HIS A 397 -9.47 3.57 -17.58
N LEU A 398 -8.74 4.12 -18.55
CA LEU A 398 -9.07 5.37 -19.24
C LEU A 398 -9.33 5.19 -20.74
N ILE A 399 -9.38 3.95 -21.22
CA ILE A 399 -9.68 3.59 -22.61
C ILE A 399 -10.74 2.48 -22.68
N ALA A 400 -11.44 2.39 -23.81
CA ALA A 400 -12.37 1.29 -24.05
C ALA A 400 -11.65 0.11 -24.71
N THR A 401 -11.58 -1.04 -24.02
CA THR A 401 -10.92 -2.26 -24.50
C THR A 401 -11.86 -3.31 -25.09
N ASN A 402 -13.17 -3.21 -24.82
CA ASN A 402 -14.17 -4.21 -25.23
C ASN A 402 -14.87 -3.79 -26.54
N GLN A 403 -15.06 -4.74 -27.45
CA GLN A 403 -16.08 -4.65 -28.51
C GLN A 403 -17.43 -5.04 -27.91
N ARG A 404 -18.37 -4.09 -27.75
CA ARG A 404 -19.76 -4.46 -27.40
C ARG A 404 -20.28 -5.41 -28.48
N ARG A 405 -20.84 -6.57 -28.10
CA ARG A 405 -21.74 -7.31 -29.00
C ARG A 405 -22.85 -6.34 -29.39
N LEU A 406 -22.95 -6.04 -30.69
CA LEU A 406 -23.96 -5.17 -31.26
C LEU A 406 -25.37 -5.67 -30.87
N SER A 407 -25.92 -5.14 -29.78
CA SER A 407 -27.38 -5.08 -29.62
C SER A 407 -27.85 -3.93 -30.49
N ALA A 408 -28.79 -4.21 -31.40
CA ALA A 408 -29.15 -3.42 -32.60
C ALA A 408 -29.67 -1.98 -32.42
N GLN A 409 -29.38 -1.26 -31.32
CA GLN A 409 -30.00 0.04 -31.02
C GLN A 409 -29.06 1.21 -30.71
N SER A 410 -27.72 1.08 -30.78
CA SER A 410 -26.84 2.26 -30.71
C SER A 410 -25.57 2.08 -31.54
N SER A 411 -25.53 2.72 -32.70
CA SER A 411 -24.44 2.67 -33.70
C SER A 411 -23.31 3.67 -33.48
N SER A 412 -23.27 4.38 -32.35
CA SER A 412 -22.19 5.35 -32.10
C SER A 412 -20.88 4.64 -31.73
N PRO A 413 -19.74 4.96 -32.38
CA PRO A 413 -18.44 4.43 -32.01
C PRO A 413 -18.14 4.74 -30.54
N GLN A 414 -17.69 3.74 -29.78
CA GLN A 414 -17.39 3.92 -28.36
C GLN A 414 -16.17 4.83 -28.18
N THR A 415 -16.44 6.07 -27.77
CA THR A 415 -15.43 7.08 -27.42
C THR A 415 -14.69 6.66 -26.15
N ASP A 416 -13.36 6.79 -26.14
CA ASP A 416 -12.57 6.54 -24.95
C ASP A 416 -12.94 7.50 -23.81
N PRO A 417 -12.98 7.03 -22.55
CA PRO A 417 -13.25 7.88 -21.38
C PRO A 417 -12.41 9.15 -21.36
N ILE A 418 -11.11 9.06 -21.65
CA ILE A 418 -10.20 10.20 -21.61
C ILE A 418 -10.45 11.24 -22.72
N SER A 419 -11.13 10.87 -23.80
CA SER A 419 -11.50 11.82 -24.86
C SER A 419 -12.67 12.72 -24.48
N LYS A 420 -13.37 12.43 -23.37
CA LYS A 420 -14.52 13.20 -22.91
C LYS A 420 -14.06 14.46 -22.17
N PRO A 421 -14.50 15.68 -22.54
CA PRO A 421 -14.06 16.92 -21.90
C PRO A 421 -14.30 16.95 -20.38
N GLU A 422 -15.42 16.39 -19.91
CA GLU A 422 -15.74 16.30 -18.48
C GLU A 422 -14.70 15.50 -17.69
N VAL A 423 -14.11 14.47 -18.30
CA VAL A 423 -13.11 13.60 -17.68
C VAL A 423 -11.76 14.30 -17.66
N GLN A 424 -11.38 14.99 -18.74
CA GLN A 424 -10.17 15.81 -18.79
C GLN A 424 -10.22 16.93 -17.75
N GLU A 425 -11.35 17.64 -17.63
CA GLU A 425 -11.56 18.66 -16.61
C GLU A 425 -11.44 18.10 -15.19
N ALA A 426 -11.97 16.89 -14.95
CA ALA A 426 -11.85 16.22 -13.66
C ALA A 426 -10.39 15.83 -13.34
N LEU A 427 -9.64 15.34 -14.33
CA LEU A 427 -8.22 15.00 -14.19
C LEU A 427 -7.39 16.25 -13.89
N GLU A 428 -7.54 17.33 -14.65
CA GLU A 428 -6.86 18.61 -14.40
C GLU A 428 -7.18 19.13 -12.99
N TRP A 429 -8.44 19.05 -12.57
CA TRP A 429 -8.84 19.42 -11.21
C TRP A 429 -8.12 18.57 -10.15
N LEU A 430 -8.03 17.25 -10.34
CA LEU A 430 -7.29 16.36 -9.44
C LEU A 430 -5.79 16.67 -9.41
N ALA A 431 -5.17 16.97 -10.56
CA ALA A 431 -3.77 17.36 -10.64
C ALA A 431 -3.52 18.66 -9.86
N ASN A 432 -4.35 19.67 -10.11
CA ASN A 432 -4.19 21.01 -9.54
C ASN A 432 -4.55 21.06 -8.05
N LYS A 433 -5.59 20.36 -7.61
CA LYS A 433 -6.04 20.37 -6.21
C LYS A 433 -5.32 19.37 -5.34
N TRP A 434 -5.05 18.17 -5.85
CA TRP A 434 -4.56 17.05 -5.03
C TRP A 434 -3.16 16.56 -5.42
N ASN A 435 -2.48 17.23 -6.37
CA ASN A 435 -1.18 16.80 -6.90
C ASN A 435 -1.24 15.34 -7.41
N PHE A 436 -2.36 14.99 -8.05
CA PHE A 436 -2.58 13.66 -8.58
C PHE A 436 -1.59 13.37 -9.72
N LYS A 437 -0.75 12.35 -9.52
CA LYS A 437 0.28 11.91 -10.48
C LYS A 437 0.22 10.39 -10.63
N PRO A 438 -0.67 9.88 -11.51
CA PRO A 438 -0.89 8.44 -11.64
C PRO A 438 0.36 7.75 -12.17
N VAL A 439 0.51 6.49 -11.81
CA VAL A 439 1.52 5.57 -12.35
C VAL A 439 0.79 4.47 -13.10
N LEU A 440 1.16 4.23 -14.36
CA LEU A 440 0.55 3.19 -15.17
C LEU A 440 1.25 1.85 -14.89
N ALA A 441 0.52 0.88 -14.34
CA ALA A 441 1.00 -0.49 -14.17
C ALA A 441 1.08 -1.18 -15.52
N TRP A 442 2.29 -1.54 -15.93
CA TRP A 442 2.55 -2.19 -17.22
C TRP A 442 2.61 -3.71 -17.12
N ASP A 443 2.54 -4.29 -15.92
CA ASP A 443 2.47 -5.73 -15.68
C ASP A 443 1.47 -6.50 -16.58
N PRO A 444 0.24 -6.01 -16.86
CA PRO A 444 -0.70 -6.69 -17.77
C PRO A 444 -0.18 -6.85 -19.21
N MET A 445 0.67 -5.91 -19.62
CA MET A 445 1.24 -5.79 -20.95
C MET A 445 2.56 -6.57 -21.08
N MET A 446 3.13 -7.07 -19.98
CA MET A 446 4.39 -7.83 -19.93
C MET A 446 4.21 -9.28 -20.42
N CYS A 447 3.60 -9.46 -21.60
CA CYS A 447 3.36 -10.76 -22.21
C CYS A 447 3.37 -10.66 -23.74
N ASP A 448 4.16 -11.51 -24.42
CA ASP A 448 4.30 -11.46 -25.88
C ASP A 448 3.00 -11.78 -26.65
N VAL A 449 2.13 -12.62 -26.06
CA VAL A 449 0.83 -12.99 -26.66
C VAL A 449 -0.27 -11.97 -26.37
N PHE A 450 0.06 -10.79 -25.85
CA PHE A 450 -0.94 -9.75 -25.59
C PHE A 450 -1.73 -9.38 -26.86
N PRO A 451 -3.07 -9.23 -26.81
CA PRO A 451 -3.95 -9.29 -25.64
C PRO A 451 -4.58 -10.68 -25.38
N GLU A 452 -4.10 -11.76 -26.00
CA GLU A 452 -4.67 -13.11 -25.83
C GLU A 452 -4.56 -13.63 -24.38
N ASN A 453 -3.59 -13.11 -23.61
CA ASN A 453 -3.47 -13.36 -22.17
C ASN A 453 -4.58 -12.68 -21.33
N LEU A 454 -5.28 -11.69 -21.89
CA LEU A 454 -6.31 -10.92 -21.21
C LEU A 454 -7.69 -11.62 -21.30
N ALA A 455 -7.90 -12.64 -20.46
CA ALA A 455 -9.17 -13.36 -20.23
C ALA A 455 -9.91 -13.91 -21.47
N GLN A 456 -9.97 -15.24 -21.56
CA GLN A 456 -10.72 -15.99 -22.55
C GLN A 456 -12.25 -15.84 -22.32
N GLY A 457 -12.90 -14.88 -23.00
CA GLY A 457 -14.37 -14.79 -22.95
C GLY A 457 -14.99 -13.45 -23.34
N ARG A 458 -14.21 -12.36 -23.41
CA ARG A 458 -14.67 -11.06 -23.93
C ARG A 458 -14.13 -10.83 -25.34
N GLY A 459 -14.94 -10.21 -26.21
CA GLY A 459 -14.50 -9.76 -27.53
C GLY A 459 -13.55 -8.58 -27.36
N ASN A 460 -12.28 -8.85 -27.06
CA ASN A 460 -11.25 -7.83 -26.94
C ASN A 460 -10.99 -7.20 -28.32
N LEU A 461 -10.65 -5.92 -28.33
CA LEU A 461 -10.10 -5.28 -29.52
C LEU A 461 -8.78 -5.95 -29.94
N GLN A 462 -8.44 -5.86 -31.22
CA GLN A 462 -7.14 -6.34 -31.72
C GLN A 462 -5.99 -5.58 -31.05
N LYS A 463 -4.83 -6.23 -30.90
CA LYS A 463 -3.62 -5.66 -30.28
C LYS A 463 -3.35 -4.23 -30.74
N GLY A 464 -3.30 -4.02 -32.06
CA GLY A 464 -3.01 -2.72 -32.67
C GLY A 464 -4.00 -1.61 -32.30
N ASP A 465 -5.29 -1.93 -32.15
CA ASP A 465 -6.32 -0.96 -31.76
C ASP A 465 -6.18 -0.57 -30.30
N VAL A 466 -5.91 -1.54 -29.41
CA VAL A 466 -5.66 -1.27 -27.99
C VAL A 466 -4.43 -0.38 -27.83
N LEU A 467 -3.33 -0.69 -28.51
CA LEU A 467 -2.10 0.10 -28.46
C LEU A 467 -2.31 1.53 -28.97
N LYS A 468 -3.06 1.72 -30.06
CA LYS A 468 -3.44 3.06 -30.55
C LYS A 468 -4.25 3.86 -29.53
N ARG A 469 -5.21 3.22 -28.85
CA ARG A 469 -6.00 3.88 -27.79
C ARG A 469 -5.12 4.26 -26.59
N ILE A 470 -4.23 3.37 -26.15
CA ILE A 470 -3.25 3.67 -25.09
C ILE A 470 -2.37 4.86 -25.50
N GLN A 471 -1.88 4.89 -26.75
CA GLN A 471 -1.09 6.00 -27.26
C GLN A 471 -1.87 7.32 -27.24
N GLY A 472 -3.13 7.32 -27.68
CA GLY A 472 -4.01 8.49 -27.61
C GLY A 472 -4.26 8.95 -26.17
N MET A 473 -4.46 8.02 -25.24
CA MET A 473 -4.59 8.32 -23.81
C MET A 473 -3.32 8.96 -23.25
N VAL A 474 -2.14 8.39 -23.51
CA VAL A 474 -0.85 8.94 -23.03
C VAL A 474 -0.59 10.34 -23.62
N ALA A 475 -0.88 10.53 -24.91
CA ALA A 475 -0.76 11.84 -25.55
C ALA A 475 -1.68 12.88 -24.89
N THR A 476 -2.92 12.48 -24.56
CA THR A 476 -3.88 13.35 -23.87
C THR A 476 -3.42 13.67 -22.45
N LEU A 477 -2.93 12.69 -21.68
CA LEU A 477 -2.36 12.95 -20.35
C LEU A 477 -1.19 13.94 -20.44
N ARG A 478 -0.33 13.80 -21.44
CA ARG A 478 0.80 14.71 -21.66
C ARG A 478 0.34 16.12 -22.04
N SER A 479 -0.70 16.27 -22.87
CA SER A 479 -1.27 17.59 -23.21
C SER A 479 -1.89 18.29 -22.00
N LEU A 480 -2.40 17.53 -21.04
CA LEU A 480 -2.88 18.01 -19.74
C LEU A 480 -1.74 18.21 -18.72
N ASN A 481 -0.48 18.20 -19.16
CA ASN A 481 0.74 18.38 -18.36
C ASN A 481 0.95 17.33 -17.24
N PHE A 482 0.45 16.11 -17.43
CA PHE A 482 0.78 15.00 -16.53
C PHE A 482 2.14 14.39 -16.92
N PRO A 483 3.01 14.11 -15.93
CA PRO A 483 4.19 13.27 -16.17
C PRO A 483 3.73 11.85 -16.47
N ILE A 484 4.30 11.23 -17.50
CA ILE A 484 3.99 9.86 -17.87
C ILE A 484 4.89 8.93 -17.08
N ARG A 485 4.31 8.22 -16.12
CA ARG A 485 5.02 7.36 -15.18
C ARG A 485 4.57 5.93 -15.38
N ILE A 486 5.51 5.02 -15.59
CA ILE A 486 5.23 3.59 -15.81
C ILE A 486 5.88 2.78 -14.69
N SER A 487 5.14 1.80 -14.17
CA SER A 487 5.67 0.80 -13.24
C SER A 487 5.58 -0.59 -13.85
N ILE A 488 6.69 -1.34 -13.75
CA ILE A 488 6.79 -2.76 -14.05
C ILE A 488 7.12 -3.46 -12.72
N GLY A 489 6.26 -4.37 -12.29
CA GLY A 489 6.48 -5.13 -11.06
C GLY A 489 5.71 -4.66 -9.85
N ASP A 490 4.64 -3.89 -10.03
CA ASP A 490 3.70 -3.60 -8.94
C ASP A 490 2.77 -4.79 -8.69
N ARG A 491 3.38 -5.89 -8.22
CA ARG A 491 2.73 -7.19 -8.00
C ARG A 491 2.34 -7.47 -6.55
N VAL A 492 2.48 -6.48 -5.66
CA VAL A 492 2.15 -6.61 -4.22
C VAL A 492 0.70 -7.04 -4.00
N HIS A 493 -0.18 -6.73 -4.96
CA HIS A 493 -1.59 -7.05 -4.89
C HIS A 493 -2.08 -7.93 -6.06
N SER A 494 -1.47 -7.81 -7.25
CA SER A 494 -2.05 -8.32 -8.50
C SER A 494 -1.94 -9.82 -8.76
N PHE A 495 -1.20 -10.59 -7.95
CA PHE A 495 -1.09 -12.05 -8.14
C PHE A 495 -1.01 -12.82 -6.82
N SER A 496 -2.10 -13.49 -6.46
CA SER A 496 -2.14 -14.49 -5.37
C SER A 496 -1.52 -15.83 -5.77
N SER A 497 -0.78 -15.91 -6.89
CA SER A 497 -0.24 -17.18 -7.36
C SER A 497 0.91 -17.62 -6.46
N SER A 498 0.58 -18.50 -5.52
CA SER A 498 1.51 -19.28 -4.71
C SER A 498 2.19 -20.36 -5.57
N GLY A 499 2.92 -19.96 -6.62
CA GLY A 499 3.55 -20.85 -7.59
C GLY A 499 4.83 -20.25 -8.18
N LEU A 500 5.64 -21.07 -8.87
CA LEU A 500 7.01 -20.66 -9.20
C LEU A 500 7.15 -19.53 -10.26
N ASP A 501 6.05 -19.21 -10.95
CA ASP A 501 6.03 -18.24 -12.05
C ASP A 501 5.41 -16.89 -11.66
N GLY A 502 4.84 -16.75 -10.45
CA GLY A 502 4.05 -15.57 -10.06
C GLY A 502 4.83 -14.25 -10.01
N SER A 503 6.15 -14.33 -9.89
CA SER A 503 7.04 -13.20 -9.62
C SER A 503 8.06 -12.90 -10.72
N LEU A 504 8.09 -13.73 -11.76
CA LEU A 504 8.95 -13.54 -12.92
C LEU A 504 8.19 -12.75 -13.99
N TYR A 505 8.90 -11.89 -14.72
CA TYR A 505 8.33 -11.09 -15.82
C TYR A 505 8.36 -11.84 -17.14
N PHE A 506 9.34 -12.72 -17.31
CA PHE A 506 9.67 -13.34 -18.58
C PHE A 506 9.48 -14.85 -18.49
N GLY A 507 8.35 -15.29 -19.03
CA GLY A 507 8.03 -16.71 -19.25
C GLY A 507 8.10 -17.07 -20.73
N ASP A 508 8.27 -18.36 -21.01
CA ASP A 508 8.02 -18.86 -22.37
C ASP A 508 6.52 -18.71 -22.65
N TYR A 509 6.18 -18.29 -23.87
CA TYR A 509 4.79 -18.08 -24.25
C TYR A 509 4.32 -19.14 -25.23
N LYS A 510 3.03 -19.43 -25.17
CA LYS A 510 2.39 -20.40 -26.04
C LYS A 510 2.00 -19.77 -27.37
N THR A 511 2.37 -20.39 -28.48
CA THR A 511 1.90 -19.98 -29.81
C THR A 511 1.61 -21.21 -30.68
N PHE A 512 0.97 -20.98 -31.83
CA PHE A 512 0.68 -22.02 -32.81
C PHE A 512 1.47 -21.76 -34.09
N ILE A 513 2.13 -22.79 -34.59
CA ILE A 513 2.83 -22.76 -35.89
C ILE A 513 2.08 -23.68 -36.85
N GLY A 514 1.91 -23.22 -38.10
CA GLY A 514 1.22 -23.95 -39.16
C GLY A 514 -0.28 -23.60 -39.25
N GLU A 515 -0.90 -24.00 -40.37
CA GLU A 515 -2.32 -23.77 -40.64
C GLU A 515 -3.09 -25.10 -40.75
N GLY A 516 -4.40 -25.09 -40.43
CA GLY A 516 -5.28 -26.26 -40.57
C GLY A 516 -4.80 -27.47 -39.75
N GLU A 517 -4.69 -28.63 -40.41
CA GLU A 517 -4.24 -29.89 -39.79
C GLU A 517 -2.76 -29.86 -39.37
N GLN A 518 -1.96 -28.91 -39.87
CA GLN A 518 -0.54 -28.73 -39.51
C GLN A 518 -0.36 -27.78 -38.31
N ARG A 519 -1.45 -27.25 -37.73
CA ARG A 519 -1.41 -26.34 -36.59
C ARG A 519 -0.93 -27.08 -35.35
N ARG A 520 0.34 -26.91 -35.00
CA ARG A 520 0.93 -27.45 -33.78
C ARG A 520 1.21 -26.36 -32.76
N GLU A 521 0.97 -26.72 -31.52
CA GLU A 521 1.24 -25.89 -30.36
C GLU A 521 2.74 -25.93 -30.01
N VAL A 522 3.36 -24.77 -29.82
CA VAL A 522 4.76 -24.65 -29.43
C VAL A 522 4.95 -23.62 -28.32
N LEU A 523 5.99 -23.81 -27.50
CA LEU A 523 6.44 -22.84 -26.52
C LEU A 523 7.68 -22.13 -27.07
N LEU A 524 7.62 -20.80 -27.14
CA LEU A 524 8.72 -19.97 -27.62
C LEU A 524 9.25 -19.07 -26.49
N PRO A 525 10.55 -18.75 -26.49
CA PRO A 525 11.12 -17.84 -25.51
C PRO A 525 10.61 -16.42 -25.72
N THR A 526 10.38 -15.69 -24.62
CA THR A 526 9.86 -14.31 -24.64
C THR A 526 10.62 -13.37 -25.57
N GLN A 527 9.92 -12.60 -26.40
CA GLN A 527 10.51 -11.58 -27.26
C GLN A 527 10.45 -10.18 -26.63
N ALA A 528 9.95 -10.05 -25.40
CA ALA A 528 9.71 -8.78 -24.71
C ALA A 528 8.86 -7.76 -25.53
N SER A 529 7.87 -8.24 -26.31
CA SER A 529 6.89 -7.40 -27.05
C SER A 529 5.77 -6.97 -26.13
N PHE A 530 5.96 -5.82 -25.50
CA PHE A 530 5.11 -5.28 -24.45
C PHE A 530 4.37 -4.02 -24.90
N GLY A 531 4.40 -3.68 -26.20
CA GLY A 531 3.61 -2.59 -26.76
C GLY A 531 4.06 -1.19 -26.32
N LEU A 532 5.29 -1.04 -25.82
CA LEU A 532 5.79 0.26 -25.33
C LEU A 532 6.24 1.18 -26.47
N SER A 533 6.54 0.64 -27.65
CA SER A 533 7.19 1.42 -28.73
C SER A 533 6.40 2.67 -29.16
N GLY A 534 5.06 2.62 -29.08
CA GLY A 534 4.19 3.76 -29.39
C GLY A 534 4.23 4.90 -28.37
N ILE A 535 4.66 4.62 -27.13
CA ILE A 535 4.63 5.59 -26.02
C ILE A 535 5.98 5.82 -25.33
N ALA A 536 7.01 5.00 -25.58
CA ALA A 536 8.29 5.04 -24.86
C ALA A 536 8.94 6.44 -24.90
N HIS A 537 8.85 7.13 -26.04
CA HIS A 537 9.36 8.49 -26.19
C HIS A 537 8.61 9.54 -25.35
N MET A 538 7.44 9.23 -24.79
CA MET A 538 6.67 10.11 -23.91
C MET A 538 6.88 9.78 -22.43
N VAL A 539 7.57 8.71 -22.06
CA VAL A 539 7.72 8.28 -20.66
C VAL A 539 8.73 9.18 -19.93
N ASP A 540 8.30 9.78 -18.81
CA ASP A 540 9.14 10.62 -17.94
C ASP A 540 9.75 9.82 -16.78
N GLU A 541 9.02 8.85 -16.22
CA GLU A 541 9.52 7.98 -15.14
C GLU A 541 9.25 6.50 -15.44
N LEU A 542 10.26 5.66 -15.22
CA LEU A 542 10.16 4.21 -15.30
C LEU A 542 10.54 3.60 -13.95
N ILE A 543 9.67 2.76 -13.39
CA ILE A 543 9.89 2.05 -12.13
C ILE A 543 9.93 0.57 -12.46
N ILE A 544 11.00 -0.12 -12.07
CA ILE A 544 11.15 -1.56 -12.21
C ILE A 544 11.43 -2.11 -10.82
N GLN A 545 10.54 -2.94 -10.30
CA GLN A 545 10.64 -3.41 -8.92
C GLN A 545 10.27 -4.89 -8.82
N TYR A 546 11.18 -5.71 -8.33
CA TYR A 546 10.82 -7.07 -7.92
C TYR A 546 10.26 -7.03 -6.49
N PRO A 547 9.20 -7.81 -6.22
CA PRO A 547 8.73 -7.98 -4.87
C PRO A 547 9.83 -8.61 -4.01
N ALA A 548 9.88 -8.27 -2.74
CA ALA A 548 10.87 -8.83 -1.82
C ALA A 548 10.56 -10.30 -1.46
N ASP A 549 9.51 -10.90 -2.03
CA ASP A 549 9.02 -12.24 -1.74
C ASP A 549 8.70 -13.08 -3.00
N VAL A 550 9.41 -12.84 -4.11
CA VAL A 550 9.35 -13.59 -5.40
C VAL A 550 8.97 -15.09 -5.22
N PRO A 551 7.68 -15.51 -5.37
CA PRO A 551 7.30 -16.91 -5.22
C PRO A 551 7.83 -17.68 -6.42
N GLY A 552 8.68 -18.67 -6.17
CA GLY A 552 9.22 -19.55 -7.22
C GLY A 552 10.69 -19.80 -7.28
N VAL A 553 11.39 -18.97 -6.55
CA VAL A 553 12.62 -19.35 -5.86
C VAL A 553 12.13 -19.63 -4.45
N HIS A 554 12.45 -20.76 -3.83
CA HIS A 554 11.89 -21.11 -2.51
C HIS A 554 12.00 -19.90 -1.56
N GLY A 555 10.86 -19.52 -0.98
CA GLY A 555 10.70 -18.27 -0.24
C GLY A 555 11.85 -17.99 0.72
N TRP A 556 12.10 -16.70 0.93
CA TRP A 556 13.14 -16.03 1.73
C TRP A 556 13.39 -16.58 3.15
N LEU A 557 12.60 -17.55 3.58
CA LEU A 557 12.71 -18.33 4.81
C LEU A 557 13.76 -19.46 4.75
N ARG A 558 14.31 -19.83 3.58
CA ARG A 558 15.52 -20.68 3.56
C ARG A 558 16.78 -19.85 3.78
N SER A 559 17.07 -19.57 5.05
CA SER A 559 18.44 -19.28 5.48
C SER A 559 19.32 -20.48 5.13
N SER A 560 20.09 -20.43 4.02
CA SER A 560 21.34 -21.18 3.73
C SER A 560 21.47 -22.06 2.46
N LYS A 561 20.56 -22.09 1.47
CA LYS A 561 20.78 -22.95 0.27
C LYS A 561 21.17 -22.16 -1.00
N ARG A 562 22.18 -22.67 -1.72
CA ARG A 562 22.53 -22.23 -3.09
C ARG A 562 21.30 -22.36 -4.01
N PRO A 563 21.13 -21.48 -5.00
CA PRO A 563 20.07 -21.63 -6.00
C PRO A 563 20.12 -23.03 -6.62
N THR A 564 18.97 -23.67 -6.74
CA THR A 564 18.82 -24.92 -7.49
C THR A 564 19.07 -24.69 -8.98
N PRO A 565 19.40 -25.74 -9.76
CA PRO A 565 19.56 -25.60 -11.22
C PRO A 565 18.32 -24.99 -11.91
N ALA A 566 17.12 -25.31 -11.42
CA ALA A 566 15.88 -24.73 -11.92
C ALA A 566 15.80 -23.22 -11.63
N GLU A 567 16.11 -22.79 -10.40
CA GLU A 567 16.14 -21.37 -10.04
C GLU A 567 17.21 -20.60 -10.84
N ALA A 568 18.39 -21.19 -11.05
CA ALA A 568 19.43 -20.61 -11.89
C ALA A 568 19.00 -20.46 -13.36
N ALA A 569 18.27 -21.45 -13.91
CA ALA A 569 17.70 -21.38 -15.25
C ALA A 569 16.64 -20.26 -15.35
N LEU A 570 15.78 -20.11 -14.34
CA LEU A 570 14.79 -19.03 -14.27
C LEU A 570 15.46 -17.65 -14.23
N PHE A 571 16.51 -17.47 -13.42
CA PHE A 571 17.30 -16.23 -13.39
C PHE A 571 17.95 -15.91 -14.74
N THR A 572 18.47 -16.94 -15.41
CA THR A 572 19.05 -16.79 -16.75
C THR A 572 17.99 -16.35 -17.76
N ARG A 573 16.79 -16.93 -17.69
CA ARG A 573 15.65 -16.55 -18.53
C ARG A 573 15.24 -15.10 -18.30
N GLU A 574 15.15 -14.66 -17.06
CA GLU A 574 14.89 -13.25 -16.70
C GLU A 574 15.94 -12.29 -17.25
N MET A 575 17.23 -12.62 -17.11
CA MET A 575 18.32 -11.82 -17.68
C MET A 575 18.18 -11.68 -19.20
N VAL A 576 17.93 -12.78 -19.90
CA VAL A 576 17.69 -12.76 -21.36
C VAL A 576 16.48 -11.89 -21.73
N GLY A 577 15.38 -12.01 -20.98
CA GLY A 577 14.19 -11.19 -21.17
C GLY A 577 14.48 -9.69 -20.99
N TRP A 578 15.22 -9.32 -19.95
CA TRP A 578 15.64 -7.93 -19.73
C TRP A 578 16.59 -7.41 -20.82
N ARG A 579 17.53 -8.22 -21.31
CA ARG A 579 18.39 -7.82 -22.44
C ARG A 579 17.55 -7.50 -23.67
N ARG A 580 16.54 -8.34 -23.98
CA ARG A 580 15.59 -8.09 -25.07
C ARG A 580 14.76 -6.83 -24.83
N PHE A 581 14.26 -6.63 -23.61
CA PHE A 581 13.54 -5.42 -23.23
C PHE A 581 14.38 -4.15 -23.45
N TRP A 582 15.62 -4.13 -22.94
CA TRP A 582 16.49 -2.96 -23.07
C TRP A 582 16.93 -2.74 -24.50
N GLU A 583 17.23 -3.79 -25.26
CA GLU A 583 17.56 -3.66 -26.67
C GLU A 583 16.39 -3.08 -27.48
N ARG A 584 15.15 -3.45 -27.13
CA ARG A 584 13.95 -2.94 -27.79
C ARG A 584 13.62 -1.50 -27.40
N TYR A 585 13.57 -1.16 -26.12
CA TYR A 585 12.94 0.09 -25.65
C TYR A 585 13.92 1.16 -25.19
N ALA A 586 15.14 0.81 -24.75
CA ALA A 586 16.03 1.77 -24.07
C ALA A 586 16.27 3.04 -24.88
N ARG A 587 16.61 2.89 -26.17
CA ARG A 587 16.89 4.00 -27.09
C ARG A 587 15.64 4.81 -27.48
N GLN A 588 14.45 4.31 -27.14
CA GLN A 588 13.19 4.99 -27.39
C GLN A 588 12.79 5.94 -26.25
N PHE A 589 13.35 5.77 -25.04
CA PHE A 589 13.03 6.55 -23.83
C PHE A 589 13.64 7.95 -23.82
N LYS A 590 13.36 8.75 -24.86
CA LYS A 590 13.97 10.07 -25.05
C LYS A 590 13.59 11.11 -24.00
N ASN A 591 12.40 10.99 -23.38
CA ASN A 591 11.92 11.90 -22.34
C ASN A 591 12.15 11.40 -20.91
N LEU A 592 12.84 10.26 -20.73
CA LEU A 592 13.01 9.66 -19.42
C LEU A 592 13.91 10.53 -18.54
N LYS A 593 13.39 10.87 -17.37
CA LYS A 593 14.05 11.70 -16.35
C LYS A 593 14.41 10.90 -15.12
N LYS A 594 13.71 9.79 -14.86
CA LYS A 594 13.91 8.97 -13.68
C LYS A 594 13.72 7.48 -14.01
N LEU A 595 14.70 6.67 -13.66
CA LEU A 595 14.61 5.20 -13.64
C LEU A 595 14.84 4.73 -12.20
N THR A 596 13.80 4.16 -11.59
CA THR A 596 13.89 3.55 -10.26
C THR A 596 13.98 2.05 -10.41
N ALA A 597 15.02 1.43 -9.83
CA ALA A 597 15.24 0.00 -9.87
C ALA A 597 15.34 -0.55 -8.43
N ASN A 598 14.48 -1.52 -8.12
CA ASN A 598 14.58 -2.38 -6.94
C ASN A 598 14.63 -3.83 -7.42
N ILE A 599 15.82 -4.31 -7.76
CA ILE A 599 15.98 -5.57 -8.51
C ILE A 599 17.11 -6.44 -7.91
N PRO A 600 17.11 -7.76 -8.17
CA PRO A 600 18.22 -8.63 -7.77
C PRO A 600 19.55 -8.16 -8.35
N ALA A 601 20.61 -8.15 -7.52
CA ALA A 601 21.93 -7.66 -7.91
C ALA A 601 22.52 -8.36 -9.13
N ALA A 602 22.22 -9.65 -9.32
CA ALA A 602 22.66 -10.40 -10.50
C ALA A 602 22.05 -9.82 -11.80
N ILE A 603 20.75 -9.51 -11.78
CA ILE A 603 20.04 -8.89 -12.92
C ILE A 603 20.55 -7.46 -13.14
N TYR A 604 20.72 -6.68 -12.06
CA TYR A 604 21.28 -5.33 -12.14
C TYR A 604 22.69 -5.32 -12.77
N ASN A 605 23.55 -6.27 -12.41
CA ASN A 605 24.89 -6.34 -13.00
C ASN A 605 24.82 -6.76 -14.48
N ASP A 606 23.89 -7.65 -14.83
CA ASP A 606 23.67 -8.06 -16.22
C ASP A 606 23.18 -6.92 -17.11
N TRP A 607 22.37 -6.01 -16.57
CA TRP A 607 21.96 -4.78 -17.25
C TRP A 607 23.15 -3.93 -17.72
N GLY A 608 24.29 -3.98 -17.02
CA GLY A 608 25.52 -3.31 -17.42
C GLY A 608 26.12 -3.81 -18.75
N ASN A 609 25.66 -4.96 -19.24
CA ASN A 609 26.06 -5.53 -20.54
C ASN A 609 25.09 -5.17 -21.67
N CYS A 610 23.94 -4.55 -21.36
CA CYS A 610 22.92 -4.20 -22.34
C CYS A 610 23.27 -2.89 -23.05
N GLN A 611 23.70 -2.96 -24.33
CA GLN A 611 24.11 -1.76 -25.08
C GLN A 611 23.01 -0.69 -25.13
N GLY A 612 21.75 -1.07 -25.36
CA GLY A 612 20.64 -0.11 -25.36
C GLY A 612 20.52 0.70 -24.07
N LEU A 613 20.65 0.04 -22.90
CA LEU A 613 20.58 0.73 -21.60
C LEU A 613 21.81 1.60 -21.34
N ARG A 614 23.00 1.13 -21.76
CA ARG A 614 24.22 1.94 -21.68
C ARG A 614 24.10 3.21 -22.51
N ASP A 615 23.56 3.11 -23.73
CA ASP A 615 23.32 4.28 -24.58
C ASP A 615 22.35 5.26 -23.91
N LEU A 616 21.26 4.76 -23.31
CA LEU A 616 20.30 5.57 -22.56
C LEU A 616 20.94 6.32 -21.39
N LEU A 617 21.86 5.68 -20.67
CA LEU A 617 22.51 6.20 -19.47
C LEU A 617 23.89 6.84 -19.74
N SER A 618 24.30 6.96 -21.00
CA SER A 618 25.59 7.51 -21.42
C SER A 618 25.67 9.03 -21.27
N ASP A 619 24.52 9.71 -21.29
CA ASP A 619 24.43 11.17 -21.12
C ASP A 619 24.95 11.59 -19.73
N GLU A 620 25.85 12.57 -19.70
CA GLU A 620 26.51 13.03 -18.47
C GLU A 620 25.52 13.56 -17.42
N ARG A 621 24.35 14.05 -17.87
CA ARG A 621 23.30 14.61 -17.02
C ARG A 621 22.68 13.60 -16.06
N TRP A 622 22.82 12.29 -16.32
CA TRP A 622 22.35 11.27 -15.40
C TRP A 622 23.14 11.27 -14.09
N GLN A 623 22.45 11.04 -12.99
CA GLN A 623 23.02 10.82 -11.66
C GLN A 623 22.45 9.52 -11.10
N LYS A 624 23.20 8.86 -10.20
CA LYS A 624 22.77 7.62 -9.53
C LYS A 624 22.73 7.85 -8.02
N LEU A 625 21.59 7.57 -7.41
CA LEU A 625 21.44 7.43 -5.96
C LEU A 625 21.27 5.96 -5.63
N GLU A 626 22.20 5.38 -4.89
CA GLU A 626 22.07 4.02 -4.36
C GLU A 626 21.59 4.10 -2.91
N VAL A 627 20.47 3.46 -2.62
CA VAL A 627 19.91 3.40 -1.27
C VAL A 627 20.50 2.18 -0.60
N GLU A 628 21.39 2.40 0.36
CA GLU A 628 21.94 1.30 1.15
C GLU A 628 20.79 0.52 1.82
N GLU A 629 20.75 -0.77 1.54
CA GLU A 629 19.88 -1.71 2.26
C GLU A 629 20.43 -1.88 3.67
N LYS A 630 20.21 -0.89 4.54
CA LYS A 630 20.34 -1.09 5.99
C LYS A 630 19.39 -2.22 6.32
N GLY A 631 19.93 -3.38 6.71
CA GLY A 631 19.21 -4.64 6.86
C GLY A 631 17.79 -4.41 7.34
N PHE A 632 16.84 -4.48 6.40
CA PHE A 632 15.43 -4.32 6.72
C PHE A 632 15.04 -5.58 7.50
N ASP A 633 14.86 -5.40 8.80
CA ASP A 633 13.93 -6.23 9.57
C ASP A 633 12.59 -6.13 8.85
N TYR A 634 12.16 -7.22 8.21
CA TYR A 634 10.83 -7.30 7.63
C TYR A 634 9.82 -6.96 8.72
N GLY A 635 9.01 -5.94 8.45
CA GLY A 635 8.02 -5.44 9.38
C GLY A 635 6.97 -6.50 9.76
N SER A 636 6.36 -6.22 10.91
CA SER A 636 4.93 -6.44 11.18
C SER A 636 4.46 -7.73 11.86
N LEU A 637 5.33 -8.62 12.37
CA LEU A 637 4.86 -9.68 13.31
C LEU A 637 5.70 -9.88 14.59
N GLY A 638 6.70 -9.03 14.86
CA GLY A 638 7.63 -9.24 15.98
C GLY A 638 7.55 -8.27 17.16
N SER A 639 6.75 -7.19 17.11
CA SER A 639 6.90 -6.09 18.08
C SER A 639 6.24 -6.33 19.45
N CYS A 640 5.84 -7.56 19.79
CA CYS A 640 5.32 -7.88 21.12
C CYS A 640 5.78 -9.25 21.63
N VAL A 641 7.08 -9.55 21.53
CA VAL A 641 7.70 -10.56 22.39
C VAL A 641 8.96 -9.96 23.01
N THR A 642 8.79 -9.27 24.13
CA THR A 642 9.85 -9.10 25.12
C THR A 642 9.63 -10.12 26.22
N LEU A 643 10.67 -10.95 26.43
CA LEU A 643 10.87 -11.97 27.47
C LEU A 643 10.52 -13.42 27.11
N ALA A 644 11.26 -13.99 26.15
CA ALA A 644 11.86 -15.32 26.31
C ALA A 644 13.04 -15.49 25.34
N GLY A 645 14.25 -15.69 25.86
CA GLY A 645 15.39 -16.20 25.09
C GLY A 645 16.46 -15.19 24.70
N LEU A 646 17.37 -14.92 25.64
CA LEU A 646 18.80 -14.74 25.33
C LEU A 646 19.30 -16.02 24.62
N CYS A 647 19.02 -16.16 23.34
CA CYS A 647 19.57 -17.23 22.50
C CYS A 647 20.11 -16.61 21.21
N TYR A 648 21.41 -16.29 21.22
CA TYR A 648 22.32 -16.24 20.07
C TYR A 648 21.75 -15.74 18.72
N ASN A 649 21.72 -14.41 18.53
CA ASN A 649 21.73 -13.82 17.18
C ASN A 649 23.17 -13.59 16.69
N PHE A 650 23.96 -14.68 16.66
CA PHE A 650 25.21 -14.77 15.90
C PHE A 650 25.07 -15.72 14.70
N SER A 651 23.86 -15.85 14.14
CA SER A 651 23.73 -16.41 12.80
C SER A 651 24.26 -15.37 11.83
N HIS A 652 25.51 -15.55 11.39
CA HIS A 652 26.03 -14.89 10.21
C HIS A 652 24.96 -15.00 9.11
N THR A 653 24.42 -13.87 8.68
CA THR A 653 23.42 -13.76 7.62
C THR A 653 24.07 -14.13 6.28
N THR A 654 24.31 -15.42 6.06
CA THR A 654 24.86 -15.95 4.82
C THR A 654 23.74 -16.37 3.88
N HIS A 655 23.82 -15.86 2.64
CA HIS A 655 23.04 -16.23 1.44
C HIS A 655 21.61 -15.69 1.30
N ARG A 656 21.37 -14.40 1.56
CA ARG A 656 20.21 -13.70 0.96
C ARG A 656 20.60 -13.17 -0.42
N ILE A 657 19.70 -13.27 -1.41
CA ILE A 657 19.88 -12.60 -2.71
C ILE A 657 19.95 -11.11 -2.41
N LYS A 658 21.08 -10.48 -2.76
CA LYS A 658 21.28 -9.05 -2.55
C LYS A 658 20.42 -8.28 -3.55
N PHE A 659 19.66 -7.30 -3.09
CA PHE A 659 18.94 -6.39 -3.96
C PHE A 659 19.75 -5.11 -4.17
N VAL A 660 19.59 -4.52 -5.35
CA VAL A 660 20.10 -3.18 -5.64
C VAL A 660 18.88 -2.27 -5.68
N LYS A 661 18.81 -1.35 -4.72
CA LYS A 661 17.85 -0.24 -4.70
C LYS A 661 18.57 1.00 -5.21
N CYS A 662 18.33 1.37 -6.45
CA CYS A 662 18.95 2.54 -7.05
C CYS A 662 17.96 3.38 -7.83
N VAL A 663 18.24 4.67 -7.90
CA VAL A 663 17.50 5.65 -8.68
C VAL A 663 18.48 6.35 -9.60
N PHE A 664 18.29 6.19 -10.91
CA PHE A 664 18.92 7.03 -11.91
C PHE A 664 18.00 8.22 -12.16
N PHE A 665 18.54 9.43 -12.12
CA PHE A 665 17.73 10.63 -12.33
C PHE A 665 18.53 11.74 -13.01
N ARG A 666 17.82 12.67 -13.65
CA ARG A 666 18.33 13.94 -14.16
C ARG A 666 17.30 15.03 -13.85
N SER A 667 17.78 16.25 -13.62
CA SER A 667 16.94 17.35 -13.13
C SER A 667 16.38 18.24 -14.24
N ASP A 668 16.86 18.09 -15.47
CA ASP A 668 16.50 18.95 -16.59
C ASP A 668 15.34 18.39 -17.43
N ILE A 669 14.73 19.27 -18.23
CA ILE A 669 13.51 18.98 -19.00
C ILE A 669 13.79 18.60 -20.46
N ASP A 670 15.04 18.70 -20.92
CA ASP A 670 15.40 18.54 -22.31
C ASP A 670 15.29 17.08 -22.77
N VAL A 671 15.06 16.88 -24.06
CA VAL A 671 15.00 15.53 -24.64
C VAL A 671 16.41 14.93 -24.72
N LEU A 672 16.56 13.62 -24.46
CA LEU A 672 17.82 12.90 -24.69
C LEU A 672 18.07 12.75 -26.19
N ASN A 673 19.29 13.07 -26.62
CA ASN A 673 19.71 12.87 -28.00
C ASN A 673 20.24 11.44 -28.20
N ILE A 674 19.33 10.48 -28.29
CA ILE A 674 19.66 9.07 -28.50
C ILE A 674 19.27 8.65 -29.91
N GLN A 675 20.21 8.05 -30.63
CA GLN A 675 19.95 7.49 -31.96
C GLN A 675 19.09 6.23 -31.82
N LEU A 676 17.97 6.20 -32.55
CA LEU A 676 17.09 5.04 -32.60
C LEU A 676 17.73 3.97 -33.50
N LYS A 677 17.89 2.76 -32.98
CA LYS A 677 18.17 1.58 -33.81
C LYS A 677 16.94 1.34 -34.70
N ASN A 678 17.16 1.10 -36.00
CA ASN A 678 16.10 0.84 -36.98
C ASN A 678 15.06 1.97 -37.09
N SER A 679 15.51 3.22 -37.24
CA SER A 679 14.64 4.41 -37.36
C SER A 679 13.62 4.35 -38.51
N GLY A 680 13.84 3.52 -39.53
CA GLY A 680 12.92 3.32 -40.65
C GLY A 680 11.69 2.46 -40.34
N LEU A 681 11.65 1.79 -39.18
CA LEU A 681 10.52 0.95 -38.78
C LEU A 681 9.47 1.74 -38.00
N SER A 682 8.19 1.49 -38.28
CA SER A 682 7.06 2.00 -37.49
C SER A 682 7.11 1.50 -36.05
N ALA A 683 6.33 2.12 -35.15
CA ALA A 683 6.28 1.71 -33.75
C ALA A 683 5.84 0.24 -33.58
N ASN A 684 4.87 -0.22 -34.38
CA ASN A 684 4.39 -1.60 -34.33
C ASN A 684 5.43 -2.58 -34.87
N GLU A 685 6.07 -2.26 -36.01
CA GLU A 685 7.12 -3.11 -36.58
C GLU A 685 8.32 -3.22 -35.64
N ARG A 686 8.69 -2.16 -34.93
CA ARG A 686 9.74 -2.21 -33.90
C ARG A 686 9.37 -3.08 -32.71
N ASP A 687 8.09 -3.11 -32.34
CA ASP A 687 7.59 -3.91 -31.23
C ASP A 687 7.51 -5.40 -31.59
N GLU A 688 7.17 -5.72 -32.83
CA GLU A 688 6.99 -7.09 -33.33
C GLU A 688 8.29 -7.71 -33.88
N ARG A 689 9.30 -6.90 -34.18
CA ARG A 689 10.61 -7.38 -34.66
C ARG A 689 11.24 -8.37 -33.70
N GLU A 690 11.56 -9.55 -34.20
CA GLU A 690 12.30 -10.58 -33.45
C GLU A 690 13.70 -10.08 -33.04
N ILE A 691 14.08 -10.36 -31.79
CA ILE A 691 15.42 -10.08 -31.27
C ILE A 691 16.13 -11.41 -31.05
N SER A 692 17.08 -11.70 -31.93
CA SER A 692 17.86 -12.94 -31.90
C SER A 692 18.77 -13.02 -30.67
N ARG A 693 19.28 -14.21 -30.36
CA ARG A 693 20.21 -14.37 -29.22
C ARG A 693 21.54 -13.70 -29.48
N GLU A 694 21.95 -13.61 -30.74
CA GLU A 694 23.17 -12.98 -31.22
C GLU A 694 23.09 -11.46 -31.03
N GLU A 695 21.92 -10.84 -31.29
CA GLU A 695 21.72 -9.40 -31.07
C GLU A 695 21.86 -8.99 -29.59
N ILE A 696 21.57 -9.90 -28.66
CA ILE A 696 21.71 -9.70 -27.21
C ILE A 696 22.90 -10.45 -26.63
N ALA A 697 23.70 -11.09 -27.47
CA ALA A 697 24.89 -11.81 -27.06
C ALA A 697 25.96 -10.79 -26.67
N PHE A 698 26.69 -11.13 -25.62
CA PHE A 698 27.81 -10.33 -25.18
C PHE A 698 29.05 -10.74 -25.97
N GLU A 699 29.43 -9.93 -26.96
CA GLU A 699 30.66 -10.12 -27.73
C GLU A 699 31.77 -9.20 -27.18
N GLY A 700 32.50 -9.69 -26.17
CA GLY A 700 33.76 -9.07 -25.70
C GLY A 700 33.65 -8.14 -24.47
N VAL A 701 34.80 -7.73 -23.94
CA VAL A 701 34.90 -6.83 -22.76
C VAL A 701 34.42 -5.44 -23.16
N GLN A 702 33.19 -5.08 -22.81
CA GLN A 702 32.73 -3.70 -22.96
C GLN A 702 33.52 -2.77 -22.04
N PRO A 703 33.79 -1.52 -22.45
CA PRO A 703 34.45 -0.56 -21.58
C PRO A 703 33.65 -0.38 -20.27
N PRO A 704 34.28 0.00 -19.16
CA PRO A 704 33.55 0.27 -17.92
C PRO A 704 32.52 1.38 -18.15
N HIS A 705 31.31 1.20 -17.62
CA HIS A 705 30.29 2.26 -17.60
C HIS A 705 30.35 3.00 -16.27
N ARG A 706 30.09 4.32 -16.24
CA ARG A 706 30.10 5.13 -15.00
C ARG A 706 29.27 4.52 -13.87
N PHE A 707 28.17 3.83 -14.20
CA PHE A 707 27.27 3.20 -13.24
C PHE A 707 27.50 1.70 -13.01
N TRP A 708 28.36 1.08 -13.81
CA TRP A 708 28.81 -0.31 -13.68
C TRP A 708 30.35 -0.34 -13.85
N PRO A 709 31.09 0.19 -12.87
CA PRO A 709 32.55 0.15 -12.91
C PRO A 709 33.04 -1.29 -12.81
N GLU A 710 34.21 -1.57 -13.39
CA GLU A 710 34.89 -2.84 -13.18
C GLU A 710 35.17 -3.02 -11.69
N LYS A 711 34.81 -4.20 -11.17
CA LYS A 711 35.18 -4.54 -9.80
C LYS A 711 36.68 -4.75 -9.80
N PRO A 712 37.43 -4.12 -8.88
CA PRO A 712 38.85 -4.41 -8.74
C PRO A 712 38.99 -5.91 -8.47
N ASP A 713 39.87 -6.58 -9.22
CA ASP A 713 40.18 -7.99 -8.97
C ASP A 713 40.57 -8.15 -7.51
N GLU A 714 39.68 -8.76 -6.72
CA GLU A 714 40.00 -9.21 -5.38
C GLU A 714 41.09 -10.26 -5.54
N LYS A 715 42.36 -9.82 -5.48
CA LYS A 715 43.53 -10.69 -5.40
C LYS A 715 43.28 -11.65 -4.26
N ARG A 716 42.84 -12.87 -4.60
CA ARG A 716 42.73 -13.99 -3.68
C ARG A 716 44.06 -14.04 -2.94
N LYS A 717 44.04 -13.77 -1.63
CA LYS A 717 45.18 -14.06 -0.76
C LYS A 717 45.46 -15.55 -0.93
N ALA A 718 46.44 -15.88 -1.75
CA ALA A 718 47.04 -17.20 -1.78
C ALA A 718 47.61 -17.42 -0.38
N THR A 719 47.05 -18.39 0.33
CA THR A 719 47.66 -18.99 1.51
C THR A 719 49.02 -19.54 1.08
N ASN A 720 50.09 -18.80 1.36
CA ASN A 720 51.43 -19.37 1.50
C ASN A 720 51.37 -20.33 2.69
N GLY A 721 51.29 -21.63 2.40
CA GLY A 721 51.71 -22.68 3.32
C GLY A 721 53.13 -23.06 2.94
N GLU A 722 54.06 -22.69 3.82
CA GLU A 722 55.49 -22.95 3.74
C GLU A 722 55.77 -24.46 3.71
N GLU A 723 56.63 -24.86 2.77
CA GLU A 723 57.44 -26.08 2.82
C GLU A 723 58.53 -25.94 3.90
N ASN A 724 58.75 -27.02 4.65
CA ASN A 724 59.94 -27.46 5.41
C ASN A 724 59.46 -28.64 6.29
N ASP A 725 60.09 -29.79 6.49
CA ASP A 725 61.37 -30.40 6.10
C ASP A 725 61.21 -31.94 6.29
N GLU A 726 62.02 -32.73 5.57
CA GLU A 726 62.77 -33.96 5.93
C GLU A 726 62.28 -34.86 7.11
N GLU A 727 62.24 -36.20 7.12
CA GLU A 727 63.03 -37.27 6.48
C GLU A 727 62.35 -38.66 6.74
N PRO A 728 62.86 -39.81 6.22
CA PRO A 728 62.13 -41.06 5.99
C PRO A 728 62.41 -42.19 7.02
N ASN A 729 61.45 -43.11 7.21
CA ASN A 729 61.64 -44.57 7.25
C ASN A 729 60.38 -45.31 7.73
N GLY A 730 60.19 -46.55 7.25
CA GLY A 730 59.59 -47.60 8.07
C GLY A 730 58.32 -48.23 7.52
N ASP A 731 58.53 -49.33 6.80
CA ASP A 731 57.56 -50.37 6.43
C ASP A 731 56.83 -51.00 7.65
N ILE A 732 55.72 -51.69 7.34
CA ILE A 732 54.93 -52.70 8.09
C ILE A 732 53.46 -52.31 8.31
N GLY A 733 52.59 -53.07 7.65
CA GLY A 733 51.14 -52.87 7.62
C GLY A 733 50.37 -53.39 8.83
N HIS A 734 49.08 -53.02 8.87
CA HIS A 734 47.97 -53.95 9.14
C HIS A 734 46.61 -53.27 8.95
N ARG A 735 45.73 -54.00 8.25
CA ARG A 735 44.26 -54.06 8.36
C ARG A 735 43.60 -53.16 9.43
N ASN A 736 42.57 -52.40 9.03
CA ASN A 736 41.19 -52.87 9.26
C ASN A 736 40.11 -52.06 8.51
N LYS A 737 39.23 -52.84 7.88
CA LYS A 737 37.91 -52.47 7.38
C LYS A 737 37.02 -51.95 8.51
N ARG A 738 36.20 -50.95 8.22
CA ARG A 738 34.79 -50.96 8.63
C ARG A 738 33.93 -50.21 7.61
N ARG A 739 33.24 -51.00 6.78
CA ARG A 739 31.94 -50.64 6.20
C ARG A 739 30.93 -50.49 7.33
N LYS A 740 29.97 -49.58 7.17
CA LYS A 740 28.56 -49.96 7.24
C LYS A 740 27.71 -49.03 6.37
N ILE A 741 27.12 -49.65 5.37
CA ILE A 741 25.83 -49.29 4.79
C ILE A 741 24.81 -49.68 5.88
N ASP A 742 23.98 -48.72 6.28
CA ASP A 742 22.53 -48.72 6.09
C ASP A 742 22.06 -47.25 6.05
#